data_AF-A0AAP0J4T5-F1
#
_entry.id   AF-A0AAP0J4T5-F1
#
_cell.length_a   1.000
_cell.length_b   1.000
_cell.length_c   1.000
_cell.angle_alpha   90.00
_cell.angle_beta   90.00
_cell.angle_gamma   90.00
#
_symmetry.space_group_name_H-M   'P 1'
#
loop_
_entity.id
_entity.type
_entity.pdbx_description
1 polymer ?
#
loop_
_entity_poly.entity_id
_entity_poly.type
_entity_poly.pdbx_seq_one_letter_code
_entity_poly.pdbx_strand_id
1 'polypeptide(L)'
;MSDEETVDEKELDLSSPEVVTKYKSAAEIANRALQLVVSECKPKAKIVDLCEKGDSFIREQSGNMYKNVKKKIERGVAFPTCVSVNNTVCHCSPLASDETVLEDGDIVKIDLGCHIDGFIAVVAHTHVLHGGPVTGRAADVVAAANTAAEVALRLVRPGRKNKDVTEAIQKVAAAYDCKIVEGVLSHQLKQFVIDGNKVVLSVFNPETRVDDAEFEENEVYAIDIVTSTGDGKPKLLDEKQTTVYKRAVDRNYHLKMKASRFIFSEISQKFPIMPFSARALEEKRARLGLVECVNHDLLQPYPVLHEKAGDLVAHIKFTVLLMPNGSDRITSHGLQELQPTKTIEDPEIKSWLALGIKSKKKGGGKKKKGKKVDKAEESTEAEPMDATSNGAASQDCVAAERRALLSFKNGLKDPSNRLASWQTEDCCEWKYVHCNNISGHVEKLDLRNPLDYDTYEGAALGGKVNPSLLELKYLEYLDLSGNCFRGSQMPMFFGSLNQLRHLYLSDTCFGGQIPPQLGNLSNLNYLTITCLRTALELRSDDLRWISGLASLKHLNMDYVNLSQASSDDHWLLHVNKLSSLTELHLTNSLLQGSLTLSFTNLTHLSFIDLSGNLFEALVLNPFVKLDSLVTLNLNLNKFKGSIPDALANLTSLQQLDLSANGLEGPIPDIFVKMTSLH
;
A
#
# COMPACT_ATOMS: atom_id res chain seq x y z
N MET A 1 49.60 -12.76 6.76
CA MET A 1 49.07 -11.41 7.05
C MET A 1 48.79 -10.78 5.71
N SER A 2 47.60 -11.05 5.20
CA SER A 2 46.98 -10.29 4.10
C SER A 2 45.85 -9.54 4.79
N ASP A 3 45.96 -8.22 4.80
CA ASP A 3 44.91 -7.33 5.29
C ASP A 3 43.69 -7.51 4.37
N GLU A 4 42.77 -8.39 4.76
CA GLU A 4 41.40 -8.34 4.28
C GLU A 4 40.78 -7.09 4.91
N GLU A 5 40.67 -6.03 4.11
CA GLU A 5 39.80 -4.91 4.40
C GLU A 5 38.40 -5.45 4.70
N THR A 6 38.02 -5.42 5.98
CA THR A 6 36.65 -5.55 6.43
C THR A 6 35.88 -4.39 5.80
N VAL A 7 35.27 -4.64 4.65
CA VAL A 7 34.21 -3.79 4.12
C VAL A 7 33.11 -3.84 5.17
N ASP A 8 32.98 -2.80 5.98
CA ASP A 8 31.83 -2.61 6.86
C ASP A 8 30.57 -2.69 5.97
N GLU A 9 29.88 -3.84 5.98
CA GLU A 9 28.58 -3.99 5.34
C GLU A 9 27.65 -2.98 6.01
N LYS A 10 27.42 -1.86 5.30
CA LYS A 10 26.57 -0.78 5.79
C LYS A 10 25.17 -1.34 6.04
N GLU A 11 24.74 -1.34 7.30
CA GLU A 11 23.42 -1.81 7.69
C GLU A 11 22.34 -1.08 6.87
N LEU A 12 21.51 -1.83 6.14
CA LEU A 12 20.47 -1.27 5.28
C LEU A 12 19.31 -0.75 6.14
N ASP A 13 18.98 0.53 5.99
CA ASP A 13 17.95 1.21 6.76
C ASP A 13 16.87 1.85 5.86
N LEU A 14 15.93 2.57 6.48
CA LEU A 14 14.84 3.23 5.77
C LEU A 14 15.26 4.42 4.90
N SER A 15 16.54 4.81 4.88
CA SER A 15 17.03 5.83 3.94
C SER A 15 17.03 5.32 2.49
N SER A 16 17.04 3.99 2.30
CA SER A 16 16.93 3.34 1.00
C SER A 16 15.47 3.12 0.59
N PRO A 17 15.01 3.67 -0.55
CA PRO A 17 13.66 3.42 -1.05
C PRO A 17 13.36 1.94 -1.33
N GLU A 18 14.39 1.15 -1.67
CA GLU A 18 14.24 -0.28 -1.90
C GLU A 18 13.90 -1.02 -0.59
N VAL A 19 14.52 -0.63 0.53
CA VAL A 19 14.25 -1.19 1.85
C VAL A 19 12.81 -0.89 2.27
N VAL A 20 12.37 0.36 2.10
CA VAL A 20 10.98 0.77 2.37
C VAL A 20 10.00 -0.04 1.53
N THR A 21 10.32 -0.26 0.25
CA THR A 21 9.48 -1.05 -0.67
C THR A 21 9.36 -2.51 -0.21
N LYS A 22 10.45 -3.13 0.24
CA LYS A 22 10.45 -4.50 0.75
C LYS A 22 9.62 -4.63 2.04
N TYR A 23 9.76 -3.70 2.98
CA TYR A 23 8.90 -3.65 4.17
C TYR A 23 7.41 -3.51 3.81
N LYS A 24 7.07 -2.56 2.93
CA LYS A 24 5.67 -2.35 2.51
C LYS A 24 5.09 -3.55 1.77
N SER A 25 5.88 -4.18 0.91
CA SER A 25 5.48 -5.41 0.20
C SER A 25 5.24 -6.58 1.18
N ALA A 26 6.12 -6.77 2.16
CA ALA A 26 5.93 -7.78 3.19
C ALA A 26 4.68 -7.50 4.03
N ALA A 27 4.44 -6.24 4.38
CA ALA A 27 3.26 -5.82 5.13
C ALA A 27 1.96 -6.00 4.36
N GLU A 28 1.94 -5.75 3.05
CA GLU A 28 0.77 -5.99 2.22
C GLU A 28 0.37 -7.48 2.24
N ILE A 29 1.35 -8.38 2.09
CA ILE A 29 1.11 -9.82 2.19
C ILE A 29 0.59 -10.19 3.58
N ALA A 30 1.21 -9.69 4.65
CA ALA A 30 0.80 -9.95 6.02
C ALA A 30 -0.64 -9.46 6.29
N ASN A 31 -0.99 -8.24 5.87
CA ASN A 31 -2.34 -7.69 6.04
C ASN A 31 -3.40 -8.53 5.30
N ARG A 32 -3.10 -8.97 4.07
CA ARG A 32 -4.00 -9.83 3.29
C ARG A 32 -4.11 -11.24 3.88
N ALA A 33 -3.02 -11.80 4.40
CA ALA A 33 -3.04 -13.07 5.11
C ALA A 33 -3.93 -12.98 6.37
N LEU A 34 -3.76 -11.91 7.16
CA LEU A 34 -4.58 -11.67 8.34
C LEU A 34 -6.06 -11.53 7.98
N GLN A 35 -6.38 -10.74 6.94
CA GLN A 35 -7.75 -10.58 6.46
C GLN A 35 -8.38 -11.92 6.04
N LEU A 36 -7.61 -12.77 5.36
CA LEU A 36 -8.05 -14.11 5.00
C LEU A 36 -8.30 -15.00 6.22
N VAL A 37 -7.40 -14.98 7.21
CA VAL A 37 -7.58 -15.80 8.42
C VAL A 37 -8.81 -15.32 9.21
N VAL A 38 -8.98 -14.00 9.38
CA VAL A 38 -10.15 -13.41 10.05
C VAL A 38 -11.45 -13.80 9.35
N SER A 39 -11.52 -13.77 8.02
CA SER A 39 -12.75 -14.11 7.28
C SER A 39 -13.16 -15.58 7.39
N GLU A 40 -12.23 -16.44 7.82
CA GLU A 40 -12.41 -17.87 8.01
C GLU A 40 -12.62 -18.24 9.48
N CYS A 41 -12.36 -17.32 10.42
CA CYS A 41 -12.71 -17.48 11.82
C CYS A 41 -14.23 -17.51 11.96
N LYS A 42 -14.78 -18.73 12.03
CA LYS A 42 -16.21 -19.00 12.21
C LYS A 42 -16.37 -20.09 13.27
N PRO A 43 -17.52 -20.16 13.98
CA PRO A 43 -17.79 -21.26 14.88
C PRO A 43 -17.60 -22.61 14.18
N LYS A 44 -16.96 -23.56 14.88
CA LYS A 44 -16.54 -24.90 14.42
C LYS A 44 -15.34 -24.93 13.47
N ALA A 45 -14.76 -23.80 13.08
CA ALA A 45 -13.50 -23.79 12.34
C ALA A 45 -12.37 -24.35 13.22
N LYS A 46 -11.56 -25.26 12.69
CA LYS A 46 -10.40 -25.79 13.41
C LYS A 46 -9.27 -24.76 13.45
N ILE A 47 -8.68 -24.59 14.62
CA ILE A 47 -7.57 -23.64 14.84
C ILE A 47 -6.38 -24.00 13.95
N VAL A 48 -6.06 -25.29 13.83
CA VAL A 48 -4.94 -25.76 12.99
C VAL A 48 -5.11 -25.41 11.51
N ASP A 49 -6.33 -25.56 10.97
CA ASP A 49 -6.62 -25.25 9.57
C ASP A 49 -6.45 -23.75 9.28
N LEU A 50 -6.85 -22.89 10.22
CA LEU A 50 -6.67 -21.44 10.13
C LEU A 50 -5.19 -21.06 10.10
N CYS A 51 -4.39 -21.68 10.99
CA CYS A 51 -2.93 -21.49 11.02
C CYS A 51 -2.27 -21.93 9.72
N GLU A 52 -2.62 -23.10 9.18
CA GLU A 52 -2.08 -23.60 7.91
C GLU A 52 -2.45 -22.71 6.73
N LYS A 53 -3.69 -22.20 6.71
CA LYS A 53 -4.19 -21.33 5.65
C LYS A 53 -3.42 -20.01 5.60
N GLY A 54 -3.18 -19.38 6.76
CA GLY A 54 -2.38 -18.16 6.87
C GLY A 54 -0.95 -18.37 6.37
N ASP A 55 -0.27 -19.42 6.85
CA ASP A 55 1.11 -19.72 6.43
C ASP A 55 1.22 -20.02 4.94
N SER A 56 0.27 -20.78 4.39
CA SER A 56 0.26 -21.17 2.98
C SER A 56 0.06 -19.97 2.08
N PHE A 57 -0.88 -19.08 2.43
CA PHE A 57 -1.11 -17.84 1.71
C PHE A 57 0.16 -16.97 1.66
N ILE A 58 0.86 -16.79 2.79
CA ILE A 58 2.10 -16.01 2.85
C ILE A 58 3.18 -16.61 1.93
N ARG A 59 3.38 -17.93 1.98
CA ARG A 59 4.37 -18.62 1.13
C ARG A 59 4.05 -18.48 -0.36
N GLU A 60 2.78 -18.60 -0.74
CA GLU A 60 2.36 -18.48 -2.13
C GLU A 60 2.56 -17.05 -2.66
N GLN A 61 2.05 -16.04 -1.93
CA GLN A 61 2.11 -14.65 -2.37
C GLN A 61 3.56 -14.13 -2.41
N SER A 62 4.35 -14.40 -1.37
CA SER A 62 5.77 -14.02 -1.35
C SER A 62 6.60 -14.78 -2.40
N GLY A 63 6.28 -16.05 -2.64
CA GLY A 63 6.92 -16.87 -3.68
C GLY A 63 6.81 -16.27 -5.09
N ASN A 64 5.71 -15.57 -5.37
CA ASN A 64 5.42 -14.92 -6.64
C ASN A 64 6.20 -13.63 -6.92
N MET A 65 6.76 -13.00 -5.88
CA MET A 65 7.56 -11.79 -6.02
C MET A 65 9.01 -12.10 -6.40
N TYR A 66 9.73 -11.20 -7.07
CA TYR A 66 11.18 -11.34 -7.32
C TYR A 66 11.60 -12.71 -7.89
N LYS A 67 10.89 -13.26 -8.88
CA LYS A 67 11.24 -14.55 -9.53
C LYS A 67 12.39 -14.45 -10.52
N ASN A 68 12.52 -13.31 -11.22
CA ASN A 68 13.47 -13.12 -12.33
C ASN A 68 14.65 -12.21 -11.99
N VAL A 69 15.03 -12.13 -10.71
CA VAL A 69 16.18 -11.32 -10.26
C VAL A 69 17.47 -12.14 -10.27
N LYS A 70 18.59 -11.50 -10.63
CA LYS A 70 19.92 -12.15 -10.70
C LYS A 70 20.41 -12.68 -9.35
N LYS A 71 20.00 -12.07 -8.23
CA LYS A 71 20.32 -12.47 -6.87
C LYS A 71 19.12 -13.17 -6.24
N LYS A 72 19.32 -14.36 -5.67
CA LYS A 72 18.28 -15.07 -4.92
C LYS A 72 17.90 -14.23 -3.69
N ILE A 73 16.62 -13.88 -3.57
CA ILE A 73 16.06 -13.15 -2.43
C ILE A 73 15.27 -14.12 -1.56
N GLU A 74 15.62 -14.20 -0.28
CA GLU A 74 14.89 -15.01 0.71
C GLU A 74 13.57 -14.32 1.09
N ARG A 75 12.49 -15.06 1.18
CA ARG A 75 11.14 -14.52 1.43
C ARG A 75 10.21 -15.61 1.92
N GLY A 76 9.21 -15.23 2.70
CA GLY A 76 8.25 -16.19 3.25
C GLY A 76 7.68 -15.74 4.59
N VAL A 77 7.36 -16.73 5.41
CA VAL A 77 6.82 -16.54 6.76
C VAL A 77 7.91 -16.02 7.68
N ALA A 78 7.70 -14.84 8.28
CA ALA A 78 8.58 -14.26 9.30
C ALA A 78 8.16 -14.66 10.72
N PHE A 79 6.86 -14.84 10.94
CA PHE A 79 6.32 -15.38 12.18
C PHE A 79 5.14 -16.29 11.81
N PRO A 80 5.12 -17.54 12.28
CA PRO A 80 4.08 -18.49 11.91
C PRO A 80 2.72 -18.02 12.39
N THR A 81 1.68 -18.34 11.62
CA THR A 81 0.30 -18.01 11.97
C THR A 81 -0.07 -18.69 13.27
N CYS A 82 -0.42 -17.89 14.27
CA CYS A 82 -0.87 -18.29 15.58
C CYS A 82 -2.30 -17.79 15.81
N VAL A 83 -3.16 -18.63 16.35
CA VAL A 83 -4.56 -18.32 16.64
C VAL A 83 -4.84 -18.69 18.10
N SER A 84 -4.86 -17.68 18.97
CA SER A 84 -4.97 -17.83 20.43
C SER A 84 -6.35 -17.37 20.91
N VAL A 85 -7.05 -18.19 21.68
CA VAL A 85 -8.47 -18.01 22.00
C VAL A 85 -8.67 -17.69 23.49
N ASN A 86 -9.58 -16.75 23.79
CA ASN A 86 -9.99 -16.41 25.15
C ASN A 86 -8.82 -16.01 26.07
N ASN A 87 -8.61 -16.76 27.16
CA ASN A 87 -7.54 -16.54 28.14
C ASN A 87 -6.15 -16.97 27.63
N THR A 88 -6.06 -17.68 26.50
CA THR A 88 -4.77 -18.01 25.88
C THR A 88 -4.17 -16.74 25.32
N VAL A 89 -2.98 -16.36 25.77
CA VAL A 89 -2.36 -15.06 25.49
C VAL A 89 -1.79 -14.99 24.07
N CYS A 90 -0.92 -15.93 23.72
CA CYS A 90 -0.15 -15.88 22.48
C CYS A 90 0.40 -17.25 22.04
N HIS A 91 0.97 -17.28 20.83
CA HIS A 91 1.79 -18.37 20.26
C HIS A 91 1.10 -19.72 20.03
N CYS A 92 -0.24 -19.78 20.10
CA CYS A 92 -0.97 -21.01 19.79
C CYS A 92 -0.92 -21.30 18.27
N SER A 93 -0.02 -22.20 17.85
CA SER A 93 0.08 -22.70 16.47
C SER A 93 0.11 -24.24 16.48
N PRO A 94 -1.04 -24.89 16.68
CA PRO A 94 -1.09 -26.32 17.02
C PRO A 94 -0.52 -27.23 15.92
N LEU A 95 -0.19 -28.47 16.32
CA LEU A 95 0.23 -29.54 15.42
C LEU A 95 -0.98 -30.09 14.64
N ALA A 96 -0.72 -30.80 13.53
CA ALA A 96 -1.75 -31.35 12.65
C ALA A 96 -2.76 -32.28 13.34
N SER A 97 -2.38 -32.89 14.47
CA SER A 97 -3.25 -33.79 15.25
C SER A 97 -4.25 -33.06 16.15
N ASP A 98 -4.17 -31.73 16.26
CA ASP A 98 -5.03 -30.94 17.14
C ASP A 98 -6.43 -30.78 16.54
N GLU A 99 -7.46 -30.98 17.37
CA GLU A 99 -8.86 -30.91 16.96
C GLU A 99 -9.61 -29.72 17.56
N THR A 100 -8.90 -28.76 18.17
CA THR A 100 -9.52 -27.61 18.82
C THR A 100 -10.22 -26.74 17.77
N VAL A 101 -11.47 -26.39 18.06
CA VAL A 101 -12.33 -25.58 17.19
C VAL A 101 -12.71 -24.28 17.88
N LEU A 102 -13.06 -23.28 17.09
CA LEU A 102 -13.61 -22.01 17.57
C LEU A 102 -15.09 -22.18 17.96
N GLU A 103 -15.53 -21.44 18.97
CA GLU A 103 -16.90 -21.37 19.44
C GLU A 103 -17.51 -19.97 19.19
N ASP A 104 -18.84 -19.89 19.20
CA ASP A 104 -19.52 -18.59 19.14
C ASP A 104 -19.25 -17.81 20.44
N GLY A 105 -18.92 -16.52 20.30
CA GLY A 105 -18.52 -15.64 21.40
C GLY A 105 -17.02 -15.63 21.72
N ASP A 106 -16.21 -16.48 21.08
CA ASP A 106 -14.76 -16.52 21.33
C ASP A 106 -14.06 -15.22 20.98
N ILE A 107 -13.11 -14.80 21.82
CA ILE A 107 -12.15 -13.73 21.50
C ILE A 107 -10.87 -14.35 20.91
N VAL A 108 -10.72 -14.19 19.60
CA VAL A 108 -9.70 -14.82 18.77
C VAL A 108 -8.60 -13.82 18.47
N LYS A 109 -7.37 -14.16 18.83
CA LYS A 109 -6.17 -13.37 18.57
C LYS A 109 -5.36 -14.04 17.48
N ILE A 110 -5.20 -13.38 16.35
CA ILE A 110 -4.46 -13.89 15.20
C ILE A 110 -3.16 -13.11 15.10
N ASP A 111 -2.02 -13.80 15.10
CA ASP A 111 -0.67 -13.22 15.00
C ASP A 111 0.11 -13.93 13.91
N LEU A 112 0.68 -13.17 12.97
CA LEU A 112 1.44 -13.69 11.84
C LEU A 112 2.41 -12.65 11.28
N GLY A 113 3.37 -13.11 10.46
CA GLY A 113 4.32 -12.21 9.82
C GLY A 113 4.87 -12.72 8.49
N CYS A 114 5.24 -11.76 7.64
CA CYS A 114 5.90 -12.00 6.35
C CYS A 114 7.25 -11.27 6.31
N HIS A 115 8.22 -11.80 5.58
CA HIS A 115 9.44 -11.06 5.25
C HIS A 115 9.78 -11.16 3.77
N ILE A 116 10.47 -10.13 3.27
CA ILE A 116 11.07 -10.09 1.95
C ILE A 116 12.51 -9.62 2.12
N ASP A 117 13.46 -10.42 1.66
CA ASP A 117 14.91 -10.20 1.82
C ASP A 117 15.33 -9.99 3.29
N GLY A 118 14.61 -10.61 4.22
CA GLY A 118 14.83 -10.44 5.66
C GLY A 118 14.20 -9.19 6.27
N PHE A 119 13.58 -8.30 5.49
CA PHE A 119 12.81 -7.17 6.04
C PHE A 119 11.42 -7.64 6.48
N ILE A 120 11.15 -7.53 7.78
CA ILE A 120 10.04 -8.21 8.46
C ILE A 120 8.85 -7.26 8.62
N ALA A 121 7.65 -7.77 8.35
CA ALA A 121 6.39 -7.15 8.71
C ALA A 121 5.53 -8.15 9.47
N VAL A 122 5.23 -7.83 10.73
CA VAL A 122 4.36 -8.61 11.63
C VAL A 122 3.07 -7.86 11.91
N VAL A 123 2.01 -8.61 12.17
CA VAL A 123 0.69 -8.08 12.49
C VAL A 123 -0.06 -9.05 13.40
N ALA A 124 -0.72 -8.50 14.42
CA ALA A 124 -1.69 -9.23 15.21
C ALA A 124 -2.96 -8.42 15.40
N HIS A 125 -4.08 -9.12 15.43
CA HIS A 125 -5.39 -8.53 15.60
C HIS A 125 -6.29 -9.43 16.45
N THR A 126 -7.16 -8.79 17.23
CA THR A 126 -8.16 -9.46 18.04
C THR A 126 -9.53 -9.30 17.41
N HIS A 127 -10.19 -10.43 17.16
CA HIS A 127 -11.52 -10.51 16.59
C HIS A 127 -12.42 -11.33 17.51
N VAL A 128 -13.60 -10.82 17.83
CA VAL A 128 -14.62 -11.51 18.62
C VAL A 128 -15.63 -12.16 17.68
N LEU A 129 -15.86 -13.47 17.83
CA LEU A 129 -16.84 -14.22 17.05
C LEU A 129 -18.25 -13.93 17.53
N HIS A 130 -18.79 -12.78 17.16
CA HIS A 130 -20.13 -12.37 17.56
C HIS A 130 -20.84 -11.61 16.43
N GLY A 131 -22.15 -11.81 16.32
CA GLY A 131 -22.99 -11.05 15.40
C GLY A 131 -23.41 -9.70 16.01
N GLY A 132 -22.97 -8.60 15.42
CA GLY A 132 -23.29 -7.24 15.88
C GLY A 132 -22.16 -6.61 16.72
N PRO A 133 -22.44 -5.49 17.43
CA PRO A 133 -21.43 -4.78 18.20
C PRO A 133 -20.95 -5.61 19.39
N VAL A 134 -19.64 -5.62 19.63
CA VAL A 134 -19.06 -6.28 20.80
C VAL A 134 -19.35 -5.44 22.03
N THR A 135 -19.83 -6.06 23.12
CA THR A 135 -20.20 -5.38 24.37
C THR A 135 -19.50 -5.99 25.59
N GLY A 136 -19.67 -5.35 26.76
CA GLY A 136 -19.19 -5.87 28.05
C GLY A 136 -17.67 -5.94 28.16
N ARG A 137 -17.16 -6.91 28.93
CA ARG A 137 -15.72 -7.06 29.20
C ARG A 137 -14.89 -7.37 27.97
N ALA A 138 -15.45 -8.06 26.97
CA ALA A 138 -14.80 -8.28 25.69
C ALA A 138 -14.59 -6.94 24.94
N ALA A 139 -15.59 -6.06 24.95
CA ALA A 139 -15.45 -4.73 24.37
C ALA A 139 -14.42 -3.88 25.12
N ASP A 140 -14.42 -3.93 26.45
CA ASP A 140 -13.45 -3.18 27.28
C ASP A 140 -12.00 -3.57 26.96
N VAL A 141 -11.69 -4.88 26.94
CA VAL A 141 -10.30 -5.35 26.75
C VAL A 141 -9.81 -5.09 25.33
N VAL A 142 -10.67 -5.23 24.33
CA VAL A 142 -10.35 -4.93 22.92
C VAL A 142 -10.20 -3.41 22.72
N ALA A 143 -11.08 -2.60 23.31
CA ALA A 143 -10.96 -1.14 23.27
C ALA A 143 -9.69 -0.65 23.97
N ALA A 144 -9.31 -1.29 25.10
CA ALA A 144 -8.06 -1.02 25.80
C ALA A 144 -6.84 -1.29 24.90
N ALA A 145 -6.79 -2.45 24.23
CA ALA A 145 -5.69 -2.79 23.33
C ALA A 145 -5.60 -1.83 22.13
N ASN A 146 -6.74 -1.56 21.48
CA ASN A 146 -6.80 -0.65 20.34
C ASN A 146 -6.38 0.78 20.71
N THR A 147 -6.87 1.29 21.85
CA THR A 147 -6.48 2.61 22.33
C THR A 147 -4.99 2.66 22.67
N ALA A 148 -4.48 1.64 23.36
CA ALA A 148 -3.07 1.57 23.72
C ALA A 148 -2.18 1.51 22.46
N ALA A 149 -2.61 0.80 21.41
CA ALA A 149 -1.94 0.77 20.10
C ALA A 149 -1.91 2.14 19.43
N GLU A 150 -3.02 2.89 19.45
CA GLU A 150 -3.08 4.24 18.91
C GLU A 150 -2.20 5.23 19.70
N VAL A 151 -2.14 5.11 21.02
CA VAL A 151 -1.25 5.91 21.86
C VAL A 151 0.21 5.55 21.59
N ALA A 152 0.55 4.26 21.55
CA ALA A 152 1.90 3.80 21.25
C ALA A 152 2.37 4.28 19.88
N LEU A 153 1.53 4.20 18.84
CA LEU A 153 1.84 4.71 17.50
C LEU A 153 2.24 6.20 17.48
N ARG A 154 1.67 7.00 18.39
CA ARG A 154 1.95 8.44 18.49
C ARG A 154 3.17 8.76 19.36
N LEU A 155 3.55 7.85 20.26
CA LEU A 155 4.68 8.00 21.17
C LEU A 155 5.97 7.38 20.64
N VAL A 156 5.89 6.32 19.84
CA VAL A 156 7.03 5.69 19.15
C VAL A 156 7.44 6.57 17.97
N ARG A 157 8.31 7.54 18.25
CA ARG A 157 8.83 8.51 17.27
C ARG A 157 10.22 8.99 17.69
N PRO A 158 11.05 9.45 16.74
CA PRO A 158 12.38 9.94 17.04
C PRO A 158 12.40 10.98 18.16
N GLY A 159 13.33 10.85 19.11
CA GLY A 159 13.44 11.78 20.25
C GLY A 159 12.68 11.38 21.52
N ARG A 160 11.89 10.30 21.48
CA ARG A 160 11.14 9.79 22.64
C ARG A 160 11.78 8.52 23.18
N LYS A 161 11.53 8.24 24.46
CA LYS A 161 12.06 7.06 25.14
C LYS A 161 11.07 5.91 25.13
N ASN A 162 11.59 4.69 25.10
CA ASN A 162 10.80 3.46 25.25
C ASN A 162 9.96 3.46 26.54
N LYS A 163 10.51 3.93 27.67
CA LYS A 163 9.81 4.05 28.96
C LYS A 163 8.53 4.91 28.91
N ASP A 164 8.52 5.98 28.12
CA ASP A 164 7.33 6.84 27.97
C ASP A 164 6.15 6.03 27.39
N VAL A 165 6.44 5.10 26.47
CA VAL A 165 5.43 4.22 25.86
C VAL A 165 4.92 3.21 26.89
N THR A 166 5.82 2.61 27.66
CA THR A 166 5.51 1.64 28.74
C THR A 166 4.53 2.22 29.76
N GLU A 167 4.77 3.45 30.22
CA GLU A 167 3.90 4.11 31.20
C GLU A 167 2.53 4.47 30.58
N ALA A 168 2.53 4.94 29.33
CA ALA A 168 1.31 5.35 28.65
C ALA A 168 0.35 4.18 28.37
N ILE A 169 0.84 3.04 27.87
CA ILE A 169 -0.02 1.89 27.57
C ILE A 169 -0.63 1.27 28.84
N GLN A 170 0.10 1.29 29.97
CA GLN A 170 -0.42 0.84 31.26
C GLN A 170 -1.53 1.77 31.75
N LYS A 171 -1.34 3.09 31.62
CA LYS A 171 -2.37 4.06 31.99
C LYS A 171 -3.65 3.88 31.16
N VAL A 172 -3.50 3.62 29.86
CA VAL A 172 -4.63 3.34 28.96
C VAL A 172 -5.36 2.06 29.38
N ALA A 173 -4.66 0.95 29.62
CA ALA A 173 -5.30 -0.29 30.04
C ALA A 173 -6.09 -0.11 31.35
N ALA A 174 -5.52 0.60 32.32
CA ALA A 174 -6.17 0.88 33.59
C ALA A 174 -7.47 1.69 33.43
N ALA A 175 -7.56 2.59 32.44
CA ALA A 175 -8.77 3.36 32.17
C ALA A 175 -9.98 2.49 31.73
N TYR A 176 -9.73 1.27 31.26
CA TYR A 176 -10.75 0.29 30.87
C TYR A 176 -10.89 -0.86 31.90
N ASP A 177 -10.39 -0.66 33.13
CA ASP A 177 -10.29 -1.71 34.16
C ASP A 177 -9.57 -2.97 33.64
N CYS A 178 -8.57 -2.79 32.77
CA CYS A 178 -7.74 -3.86 32.21
C CYS A 178 -6.29 -3.67 32.65
N LYS A 179 -5.47 -4.71 32.46
CA LYS A 179 -4.02 -4.67 32.70
C LYS A 179 -3.27 -5.00 31.43
N ILE A 180 -2.09 -4.42 31.27
CA ILE A 180 -1.13 -4.85 30.26
C ILE A 180 -0.49 -6.16 30.75
N VAL A 181 -0.29 -7.11 29.84
CA VAL A 181 0.30 -8.40 30.16
C VAL A 181 1.82 -8.28 30.38
N GLU A 182 2.31 -8.81 31.49
CA GLU A 182 3.72 -8.87 31.86
C GLU A 182 4.50 -9.80 30.91
N GLY A 183 5.75 -9.44 30.62
CA GLY A 183 6.65 -10.24 29.78
C GLY A 183 6.52 -10.01 28.27
N VAL A 184 5.57 -9.18 27.82
CA VAL A 184 5.46 -8.79 26.40
C VAL A 184 6.48 -7.70 26.05
N LEU A 185 7.20 -7.89 24.94
CA LEU A 185 8.23 -6.98 24.44
C LEU A 185 7.90 -6.53 23.01
N SER A 186 7.96 -5.22 22.76
CA SER A 186 7.96 -4.69 21.40
C SER A 186 9.40 -4.54 20.92
N HIS A 187 9.76 -5.17 19.81
CA HIS A 187 11.14 -5.24 19.33
C HIS A 187 11.42 -4.29 18.18
N GLN A 188 12.64 -3.74 18.15
CA GLN A 188 13.21 -3.19 16.93
C GLN A 188 13.38 -4.31 15.89
N LEU A 189 13.02 -4.02 14.64
CA LEU A 189 13.21 -4.90 13.50
C LEU A 189 14.41 -4.42 12.66
N LYS A 190 15.25 -5.37 12.24
CA LYS A 190 16.33 -5.15 11.27
C LYS A 190 16.28 -6.25 10.21
N GLN A 191 17.09 -6.13 9.17
CA GLN A 191 17.17 -7.17 8.15
C GLN A 191 17.59 -8.50 8.78
N PHE A 192 16.75 -9.52 8.67
CA PHE A 192 16.91 -10.85 9.30
C PHE A 192 16.91 -10.85 10.84
N VAL A 193 16.50 -9.77 11.50
CA VAL A 193 16.45 -9.72 12.97
C VAL A 193 15.05 -9.31 13.41
N ILE A 194 14.29 -10.28 13.91
CA ILE A 194 12.94 -10.07 14.46
C ILE A 194 12.95 -9.59 15.92
N ASP A 195 13.98 -9.95 16.68
CA ASP A 195 14.14 -9.59 18.10
C ASP A 195 15.37 -8.69 18.25
N GLY A 196 15.26 -7.43 17.83
CA GLY A 196 16.32 -6.44 18.00
C GLY A 196 16.55 -6.08 19.47
N ASN A 197 17.74 -5.54 19.76
CA ASN A 197 18.19 -5.22 21.13
C ASN A 197 17.43 -4.02 21.73
N LYS A 198 17.03 -3.04 20.92
CA LYS A 198 16.18 -1.94 21.39
C LYS A 198 14.75 -2.45 21.52
N VAL A 199 14.23 -2.44 22.75
CA VAL A 199 12.91 -2.97 23.06
C VAL A 199 12.08 -2.00 23.89
N VAL A 200 10.77 -2.06 23.73
CA VAL A 200 9.80 -1.43 24.63
C VAL A 200 9.23 -2.52 25.52
N LEU A 201 9.47 -2.40 26.81
CA LEU A 201 8.92 -3.31 27.81
C LEU A 201 7.46 -2.94 28.07
N SER A 202 6.55 -3.93 28.08
CA SER A 202 5.12 -3.64 28.29
C SER A 202 4.77 -3.31 29.74
N VAL A 203 5.40 -4.02 30.69
CA VAL A 203 5.26 -3.81 32.14
C VAL A 203 6.61 -3.97 32.82
N PHE A 204 6.95 -3.08 33.75
CA PHE A 204 8.17 -3.17 34.54
C PHE A 204 8.14 -4.41 35.45
N ASN A 205 9.12 -5.30 35.28
CA ASN A 205 9.38 -6.43 36.16
C ASN A 205 10.83 -6.34 36.67
N PRO A 206 11.10 -6.44 37.99
CA PRO A 206 12.45 -6.49 38.53
C PRO A 206 13.37 -7.55 37.90
N GLU A 207 12.80 -8.65 37.42
CA GLU A 207 13.53 -9.75 36.77
C GLU A 207 13.87 -9.45 35.30
N THR A 208 13.13 -8.55 34.65
CA THR A 208 13.30 -8.19 33.23
C THR A 208 13.74 -6.74 33.12
N ARG A 209 15.06 -6.53 33.02
CA ARG A 209 15.64 -5.20 32.83
C ARG A 209 15.86 -4.92 31.35
N VAL A 210 15.30 -3.81 30.89
CA VAL A 210 15.52 -3.25 29.56
C VAL A 210 16.25 -1.92 29.72
N ASP A 211 17.20 -1.65 28.84
CA ASP A 211 17.91 -0.37 28.83
C ASP A 211 17.00 0.76 28.35
N ASP A 212 17.15 1.94 28.97
CA ASP A 212 16.51 3.15 28.49
C ASP A 212 17.06 3.45 27.09
N ALA A 213 16.18 3.42 26.09
CA ALA A 213 16.53 3.64 24.70
C ALA A 213 15.70 4.79 24.12
N GLU A 214 16.35 5.61 23.31
CA GLU A 214 15.69 6.64 22.52
C GLU A 214 15.41 6.08 21.11
N PHE A 215 14.21 6.35 20.61
CA PHE A 215 13.86 6.04 19.24
C PHE A 215 14.60 6.98 18.29
N GLU A 216 15.11 6.44 17.18
CA GLU A 216 15.87 7.18 16.18
C GLU A 216 15.17 7.16 14.82
N GLU A 217 15.56 8.08 13.94
CA GLU A 217 15.11 8.06 12.54
C GLU A 217 15.66 6.83 11.81
N ASN A 218 14.91 6.36 10.83
CA ASN A 218 15.20 5.18 10.00
C ASN A 218 15.15 3.82 10.72
N GLU A 219 14.64 3.78 11.96
CA GLU A 219 14.38 2.54 12.67
C GLU A 219 13.00 1.96 12.34
N VAL A 220 12.84 0.65 12.53
CA VAL A 220 11.57 -0.08 12.39
C VAL A 220 11.26 -0.79 13.69
N TYR A 221 10.00 -0.78 14.11
CA TYR A 221 9.55 -1.48 15.33
C TYR A 221 8.32 -2.34 15.05
N ALA A 222 8.29 -3.51 15.67
CA ALA A 222 7.08 -4.29 15.90
C ALA A 222 6.51 -3.90 17.27
N ILE A 223 5.48 -3.06 17.28
CA ILE A 223 4.78 -2.68 18.51
C ILE A 223 3.79 -3.79 18.84
N ASP A 224 3.96 -4.38 20.00
CA ASP A 224 3.23 -5.54 20.50
C ASP A 224 2.51 -5.18 21.81
N ILE A 225 1.19 -5.19 21.79
CA ILE A 225 0.34 -4.78 22.91
C ILE A 225 -0.65 -5.88 23.22
N VAL A 226 -0.58 -6.36 24.45
CA VAL A 226 -1.50 -7.38 24.96
C VAL A 226 -2.13 -6.87 26.25
N THR A 227 -3.46 -6.82 26.26
CA THR A 227 -4.28 -6.43 27.40
C THR A 227 -5.08 -7.61 27.92
N SER A 228 -5.30 -7.64 29.23
CA SER A 228 -6.02 -8.69 29.93
C SER A 228 -7.08 -8.06 30.84
N THR A 229 -8.24 -8.72 30.96
CA THR A 229 -9.22 -8.41 32.01
C THR A 229 -8.80 -8.93 33.39
N GLY A 230 -7.83 -9.84 33.42
CA GLY A 230 -7.31 -10.50 34.61
C GLY A 230 -6.16 -9.75 35.28
N ASP A 231 -5.19 -10.51 35.78
CA ASP A 231 -4.08 -9.95 36.57
C ASP A 231 -2.89 -9.46 35.75
N GLY A 232 -2.85 -9.74 34.44
CA GLY A 232 -1.74 -9.42 33.55
C GLY A 232 -0.53 -10.33 33.76
N LYS A 233 -0.69 -11.49 34.43
CA LYS A 233 0.41 -12.37 34.87
C LYS A 233 0.24 -13.76 34.29
N PRO A 234 0.60 -13.96 33.02
CA PRO A 234 0.26 -15.18 32.33
C PRO A 234 1.21 -16.31 32.76
N LYS A 235 0.73 -17.55 32.72
CA LYS A 235 1.47 -18.73 33.15
C LYS A 235 1.58 -19.75 32.03
N LEU A 236 2.70 -20.45 32.02
CA LEU A 236 2.86 -21.66 31.22
C LEU A 236 2.11 -22.81 31.92
N LEU A 237 1.15 -23.41 31.25
CA LEU A 237 0.36 -24.53 31.79
C LEU A 237 0.94 -25.89 31.36
N ASP A 238 1.34 -26.02 30.10
CA ASP A 238 1.94 -27.23 29.55
C ASP A 238 3.01 -26.87 28.53
N GLU A 239 4.26 -27.28 28.80
CA GLU A 239 5.40 -27.09 27.89
C GLU A 239 5.15 -27.72 26.51
N LYS A 240 4.35 -28.78 26.43
CA LYS A 240 4.05 -29.49 25.17
C LYS A 240 3.20 -28.68 24.21
N GLN A 241 2.51 -27.63 24.69
CA GLN A 241 1.77 -26.70 23.82
C GLN A 241 2.70 -25.79 23.03
N THR A 242 3.98 -25.67 23.44
CA THR A 242 4.97 -24.88 22.71
C THR A 242 5.28 -25.55 21.38
N THR A 243 4.88 -24.90 20.29
CA THR A 243 5.14 -25.37 18.92
C THR A 243 5.92 -24.35 18.10
N VAL A 244 6.08 -23.12 18.58
CA VAL A 244 6.79 -22.06 17.87
C VAL A 244 8.20 -21.91 18.42
N TYR A 245 9.19 -21.89 17.53
CA TYR A 245 10.61 -21.83 17.87
C TYR A 245 11.35 -20.91 16.90
N LYS A 246 12.48 -20.35 17.36
CA LYS A 246 13.45 -19.63 16.54
C LYS A 246 14.84 -20.17 16.79
N ARG A 247 15.68 -20.19 15.76
CA ARG A 247 17.07 -20.64 15.89
C ARG A 247 17.93 -19.57 16.56
N ALA A 248 18.74 -19.97 17.54
CA ALA A 248 19.80 -19.15 18.10
C ALA A 248 21.07 -19.32 17.25
N VAL A 249 21.31 -18.39 16.33
CA VAL A 249 22.40 -18.50 15.33
C VAL A 249 23.79 -18.33 15.94
N ASP A 250 23.88 -17.71 17.11
CA ASP A 250 25.09 -17.49 17.91
C ASP A 250 25.46 -18.71 18.78
N ARG A 251 24.54 -19.67 18.92
CA ARG A 251 24.74 -20.86 19.76
C ARG A 251 25.15 -22.06 18.92
N ASN A 252 26.15 -22.78 19.43
CA ASN A 252 26.64 -23.98 18.79
C ASN A 252 26.78 -25.11 19.82
N TYR A 253 26.24 -26.27 19.49
CA TYR A 253 26.27 -27.46 20.34
C TYR A 253 26.27 -28.71 19.46
N HIS A 254 27.06 -29.71 19.88
CA HIS A 254 27.16 -30.98 19.18
C HIS A 254 26.06 -31.94 19.64
N LEU A 255 24.92 -31.94 18.94
CA LEU A 255 23.76 -32.79 19.22
C LEU A 255 24.12 -34.28 19.23
N LYS A 256 23.76 -34.98 20.31
CA LYS A 256 24.09 -36.38 20.56
C LYS A 256 23.10 -37.33 19.90
N MET A 257 21.81 -36.99 19.86
CA MET A 257 20.81 -37.88 19.26
C MET A 257 20.75 -37.74 17.74
N LYS A 258 20.57 -38.88 17.04
CA LYS A 258 20.40 -38.89 15.57
C LYS A 258 19.15 -38.11 15.14
N ALA A 259 18.06 -38.22 15.91
CA ALA A 259 16.82 -37.49 15.65
C ALA A 259 17.03 -35.97 15.73
N SER A 260 17.72 -35.48 16.76
CA SER A 260 18.01 -34.05 16.93
C SER A 260 18.91 -33.51 15.82
N ARG A 261 19.98 -34.23 15.44
CA ARG A 261 20.81 -33.81 14.29
C ARG A 261 20.02 -33.68 12.99
N PHE A 262 19.10 -34.62 12.74
CA PHE A 262 18.22 -34.58 11.57
C PHE A 262 17.30 -33.35 11.60
N ILE A 263 16.57 -33.16 12.71
CA ILE A 263 15.63 -32.04 12.88
C ILE A 263 16.35 -30.70 12.83
N PHE A 264 17.50 -30.57 13.51
CA PHE A 264 18.28 -29.34 13.47
C PHE A 264 18.83 -29.02 12.07
N SER A 265 19.21 -30.04 11.30
CA SER A 265 19.60 -29.87 9.89
C SER A 265 18.43 -29.42 9.02
N GLU A 266 17.23 -29.97 9.23
CA GLU A 266 16.01 -29.56 8.53
C GLU A 266 15.66 -28.10 8.85
N ILE A 267 15.68 -27.73 10.14
CA ILE A 267 15.44 -26.36 10.61
C ILE A 267 16.46 -25.41 9.98
N SER A 268 17.75 -25.75 10.02
CA SER A 268 18.82 -24.89 9.49
C SER A 268 18.68 -24.62 7.99
N GLN A 269 18.05 -25.53 7.24
CA GLN A 269 17.83 -25.39 5.79
C GLN A 269 16.53 -24.64 5.46
N LYS A 270 15.44 -24.92 6.19
CA LYS A 270 14.11 -24.34 5.92
C LYS A 270 13.88 -23.01 6.61
N PHE A 271 14.41 -22.85 7.83
CA PHE A 271 14.15 -21.73 8.74
C PHE A 271 15.49 -21.27 9.36
N PRO A 272 16.40 -20.70 8.54
CA PRO A 272 17.75 -20.40 9.01
C PRO A 272 17.76 -19.36 10.13
N ILE A 273 16.83 -18.41 10.10
CA ILE A 273 16.79 -17.26 11.02
C ILE A 273 15.39 -16.97 11.55
N MET A 274 14.34 -17.05 10.71
CA MET A 274 12.98 -16.67 11.11
C MET A 274 12.32 -17.71 12.04
N PRO A 275 11.48 -17.26 13.00
CA PRO A 275 10.60 -18.15 13.75
C PRO A 275 9.77 -19.08 12.87
N PHE A 276 9.52 -20.30 13.35
CA PHE A 276 8.78 -21.33 12.64
C PHE A 276 7.92 -22.15 13.61
N SER A 277 6.87 -22.76 13.07
CA SER A 277 6.06 -23.74 13.80
C SER A 277 6.57 -25.16 13.56
N ALA A 278 6.57 -25.98 14.61
CA ALA A 278 6.88 -27.41 14.57
C ALA A 278 5.93 -28.19 13.64
N ARG A 279 4.76 -27.62 13.30
CA ARG A 279 3.86 -28.16 12.27
C ARG A 279 4.53 -28.29 10.90
N ALA A 280 5.55 -27.47 10.60
CA ALA A 280 6.27 -27.52 9.33
C ALA A 280 7.41 -28.56 9.29
N LEU A 281 7.61 -29.34 10.36
CA LEU A 281 8.65 -30.36 10.51
C LEU A 281 8.09 -31.79 10.39
N GLU A 282 8.98 -32.76 10.21
CA GLU A 282 8.61 -34.18 10.25
C GLU A 282 8.18 -34.61 11.68
N GLU A 283 6.86 -34.75 11.89
CA GLU A 283 6.22 -34.96 13.19
C GLU A 283 6.83 -36.11 14.03
N LYS A 284 7.10 -37.27 13.41
CA LYS A 284 7.61 -38.47 14.12
C LYS A 284 8.97 -38.23 14.78
N ARG A 285 9.81 -37.37 14.21
CA ARG A 285 11.17 -37.10 14.69
C ARG A 285 11.27 -35.76 15.41
N ALA A 286 10.38 -34.81 15.09
CA ALA A 286 10.33 -33.47 15.69
C ALA A 286 10.19 -33.53 17.22
N ARG A 287 9.29 -34.37 17.74
CA ARG A 287 8.98 -34.43 19.18
C ARG A 287 10.18 -34.73 20.07
N LEU A 288 11.06 -35.65 19.65
CA LEU A 288 12.29 -36.00 20.40
C LEU A 288 13.45 -35.06 20.04
N GLY A 289 13.56 -34.66 18.78
CA GLY A 289 14.67 -33.83 18.31
C GLY A 289 14.66 -32.41 18.87
N LEU A 290 13.48 -31.81 19.02
CA LEU A 290 13.32 -30.45 19.53
C LEU A 290 13.74 -30.31 21.00
N VAL A 291 13.47 -31.32 21.84
CA VAL A 291 13.79 -31.28 23.28
C VAL A 291 15.28 -31.08 23.52
N GLU A 292 16.14 -31.85 22.84
CA GLU A 292 17.60 -31.69 22.98
C GLU A 292 18.08 -30.32 22.46
N CYS A 293 17.46 -29.82 21.38
CA CYS A 293 17.83 -28.53 20.80
C CYS A 293 17.48 -27.35 21.73
N VAL A 294 16.32 -27.40 22.37
CA VAL A 294 15.89 -26.39 23.36
C VAL A 294 16.73 -26.47 24.62
N ASN A 295 16.98 -27.67 25.15
CA ASN A 295 17.79 -27.87 26.37
C ASN A 295 19.25 -27.42 26.25
N HIS A 296 19.74 -27.24 25.02
CA HIS A 296 21.09 -26.76 24.72
C HIS A 296 21.09 -25.40 24.03
N ASP A 297 20.02 -24.62 24.19
CA ASP A 297 19.89 -23.24 23.73
C ASP A 297 20.10 -23.05 22.23
N LEU A 298 19.96 -24.11 21.42
CA LEU A 298 20.03 -24.01 19.97
C LEU A 298 18.74 -23.44 19.37
N LEU A 299 17.62 -23.61 20.09
CA LEU A 299 16.31 -23.09 19.72
C LEU A 299 15.73 -22.30 20.90
N GLN A 300 15.28 -21.08 20.62
CA GLN A 300 14.50 -20.26 21.53
C GLN A 300 13.01 -20.60 21.38
N PRO A 301 12.34 -21.08 22.45
CA PRO A 301 10.91 -21.36 22.43
C PRO A 301 10.07 -20.08 22.55
N TYR A 302 8.92 -20.07 21.87
CA TYR A 302 7.84 -19.10 22.07
C TYR A 302 6.69 -19.84 22.78
N PRO A 303 6.66 -19.87 24.12
CA PRO A 303 5.70 -20.66 24.87
C PRO A 303 4.27 -20.14 24.71
N VAL A 304 3.30 -21.06 24.78
CA VAL A 304 1.87 -20.71 24.88
C VAL A 304 1.56 -20.36 26.33
N LEU A 305 1.21 -19.11 26.57
CA LEU A 305 0.93 -18.59 27.90
C LEU A 305 -0.57 -18.37 28.10
N HIS A 306 -1.04 -18.49 29.34
CA HIS A 306 -2.45 -18.40 29.69
C HIS A 306 -2.71 -17.48 30.87
N GLU A 307 -3.76 -16.69 30.78
CA GLU A 307 -4.43 -16.07 31.93
C GLU A 307 -5.33 -17.07 32.66
N LYS A 308 -5.89 -16.68 33.80
CA LYS A 308 -6.85 -17.54 34.53
C LYS A 308 -8.06 -17.83 33.65
N ALA A 309 -8.64 -19.02 33.84
CA ALA A 309 -9.85 -19.40 33.12
C ALA A 309 -10.99 -18.40 33.38
N GLY A 310 -11.61 -17.92 32.31
CA GLY A 310 -12.67 -16.90 32.34
C GLY A 310 -12.18 -15.46 32.10
N ASP A 311 -10.88 -15.18 32.23
CA ASP A 311 -10.32 -13.90 31.83
C ASP A 311 -10.20 -13.81 30.31
N LEU A 312 -10.35 -12.59 29.77
CA LEU A 312 -10.28 -12.31 28.35
C LEU A 312 -9.00 -11.55 28.05
N VAL A 313 -8.36 -11.91 26.94
CA VAL A 313 -7.12 -11.29 26.47
C VAL A 313 -7.31 -10.77 25.07
N ALA A 314 -6.88 -9.53 24.83
CA ALA A 314 -6.78 -8.93 23.51
C ALA A 314 -5.32 -8.64 23.17
N HIS A 315 -4.97 -8.84 21.90
CA HIS A 315 -3.65 -8.69 21.32
C HIS A 315 -3.73 -7.87 20.04
N ILE A 316 -2.97 -6.77 20.00
CA ILE A 316 -2.78 -5.93 18.82
C ILE A 316 -1.29 -5.76 18.60
N LYS A 317 -0.83 -6.12 17.40
CA LYS A 317 0.57 -5.95 16.98
C LYS A 317 0.62 -5.29 15.62
N PHE A 318 1.53 -4.34 15.44
CA PHE A 318 1.74 -3.68 14.17
C PHE A 318 3.20 -3.29 13.94
N THR A 319 3.59 -3.21 12.68
CA THR A 319 4.90 -2.76 12.24
C THR A 319 4.85 -1.28 11.88
N VAL A 320 5.78 -0.49 12.42
CA VAL A 320 5.89 0.96 12.20
C VAL A 320 7.29 1.35 11.72
N LEU A 321 7.34 2.20 10.71
CA LEU A 321 8.57 2.76 10.12
C LEU A 321 8.78 4.18 10.63
N LEU A 322 9.92 4.44 11.28
CA LEU A 322 10.25 5.77 11.80
C LEU A 322 10.94 6.61 10.72
N MET A 323 10.15 7.20 9.83
CA MET A 323 10.67 8.03 8.74
C MET A 323 10.96 9.47 9.22
N PRO A 324 11.86 10.22 8.55
CA PRO A 324 12.14 11.63 8.89
C PRO A 324 10.90 12.56 8.85
N ASN A 325 9.86 12.19 8.08
CA ASN A 325 8.60 12.93 7.97
C ASN A 325 7.49 12.44 8.93
N GLY A 326 7.80 11.49 9.82
CA GLY A 326 6.87 10.92 10.79
C GLY A 326 6.77 9.39 10.71
N SER A 327 6.08 8.80 11.68
CA SER A 327 5.94 7.36 11.78
C SER A 327 4.90 6.83 10.76
N ASP A 328 5.23 5.78 10.01
CA ASP A 328 4.35 5.15 9.01
C ASP A 328 3.97 3.73 9.48
N ARG A 329 2.71 3.53 9.89
CA ARG A 329 2.18 2.21 10.27
C ARG A 329 1.84 1.45 8.99
N ILE A 330 2.55 0.35 8.74
CA ILE A 330 2.40 -0.42 7.48
C ILE A 330 1.54 -1.68 7.63
N THR A 331 1.37 -2.21 8.85
CA THR A 331 0.46 -3.33 9.11
C THR A 331 -0.73 -2.95 9.99
N SER A 332 -1.92 -3.39 9.59
CA SER A 332 -3.17 -3.12 10.28
C SER A 332 -4.30 -4.02 9.78
N HIS A 333 -5.40 -4.05 10.53
CA HIS A 333 -6.65 -4.68 10.13
C HIS A 333 -7.82 -3.82 10.58
N GLY A 334 -8.99 -3.98 9.93
CA GLY A 334 -10.21 -3.26 10.28
C GLY A 334 -10.65 -3.59 11.71
N LEU A 335 -11.16 -2.59 12.43
CA LEU A 335 -11.65 -2.78 13.79
C LEU A 335 -13.13 -3.15 13.78
N GLN A 336 -13.54 -4.06 14.66
CA GLN A 336 -14.96 -4.32 14.92
C GLN A 336 -15.59 -3.13 15.63
N GLU A 337 -16.91 -2.99 15.51
CA GLU A 337 -17.67 -2.05 16.31
C GLU A 337 -17.67 -2.50 17.77
N LEU A 338 -17.25 -1.61 18.67
CA LEU A 338 -17.13 -1.86 20.11
C LEU A 338 -18.02 -0.90 20.87
N GLN A 339 -18.71 -1.41 21.89
CA GLN A 339 -19.42 -0.62 22.89
C GLN A 339 -18.82 -0.93 24.26
N PRO A 340 -17.63 -0.35 24.57
CA PRO A 340 -17.01 -0.54 25.88
C PRO A 340 -17.88 0.11 26.97
N THR A 341 -17.83 -0.46 28.16
CA THR A 341 -18.53 0.06 29.34
C THR A 341 -17.88 1.33 29.91
N LYS A 342 -16.66 1.63 29.45
CA LYS A 342 -15.84 2.76 29.88
C LYS A 342 -15.57 3.70 28.72
N THR A 343 -15.56 5.00 29.02
CA THR A 343 -15.16 6.07 28.10
C THR A 343 -13.87 6.69 28.61
N ILE A 344 -12.95 7.02 27.69
CA ILE A 344 -11.70 7.68 28.06
C ILE A 344 -11.98 9.13 28.43
N GLU A 345 -11.86 9.44 29.71
CA GLU A 345 -11.99 10.81 30.22
C GLU A 345 -10.65 11.44 30.61
N ASP A 346 -9.63 10.62 30.88
CA ASP A 346 -8.32 11.08 31.34
C ASP A 346 -7.68 12.09 30.37
N PRO A 347 -7.33 13.30 30.85
CA PRO A 347 -6.85 14.38 29.98
C PRO A 347 -5.48 14.08 29.36
N GLU A 348 -4.65 13.27 30.02
CA GLU A 348 -3.34 12.91 29.51
C GLU A 348 -3.48 11.92 28.35
N ILE A 349 -4.35 10.91 28.49
CA ILE A 349 -4.65 9.96 27.40
C ILE A 349 -5.21 10.72 26.19
N LYS A 350 -6.17 11.63 26.41
CA LYS A 350 -6.70 12.50 25.33
C LYS A 350 -5.60 13.33 24.68
N SER A 351 -4.66 13.85 25.47
CA SER A 351 -3.52 14.62 24.94
C SER A 351 -2.62 13.79 24.05
N TRP A 352 -2.36 12.51 24.40
CA TRP A 352 -1.59 11.60 23.56
C TRP A 352 -2.34 11.27 22.27
N LEU A 353 -3.63 10.98 22.34
CA LEU A 353 -4.46 10.69 21.17
C LEU A 353 -4.57 11.88 20.20
N ALA A 354 -4.48 13.11 20.70
CA ALA A 354 -4.46 14.33 19.89
C ALA A 354 -3.12 14.60 19.18
N LEU A 355 -2.05 13.87 19.52
CA LEU A 355 -0.77 14.01 18.84
C LEU A 355 -0.88 13.56 17.37
N GLY A 356 -0.33 14.37 16.46
CA GLY A 356 -0.22 14.00 15.05
C GLY A 356 0.83 12.92 14.83
N ILE A 357 0.55 12.01 13.90
CA ILE A 357 1.44 10.89 13.53
C ILE A 357 2.54 11.35 12.55
N LYS A 358 2.28 12.41 11.76
CA LYS A 358 3.25 13.03 10.83
C LYS A 358 3.78 14.35 11.36
N SER A 359 5.08 14.60 11.20
CA SER A 359 5.68 15.87 11.61
C SER A 359 5.26 16.99 10.65
N LYS A 360 4.73 18.10 11.17
CA LYS A 360 4.53 19.32 10.36
C LYS A 360 5.91 19.82 9.95
N LYS A 361 6.18 19.97 8.64
CA LYS A 361 7.40 20.65 8.14
C LYS A 361 7.57 21.97 8.89
N LYS A 362 8.66 22.11 9.67
CA LYS A 362 9.15 23.43 10.07
C LYS A 362 9.60 24.14 8.80
N GLY A 363 8.72 24.97 8.25
CA GLY A 363 9.07 25.86 7.16
C GLY A 363 10.24 26.73 7.59
N GLY A 364 11.34 26.66 6.84
CA GLY A 364 12.46 27.59 6.94
C GLY A 364 12.00 29.00 6.53
N GLY A 365 11.36 29.71 7.44
CA GLY A 365 11.02 31.12 7.31
C GLY A 365 11.96 31.95 8.16
N LYS A 366 12.88 32.67 7.51
CA LYS A 366 13.70 33.72 8.13
C LYS A 366 12.82 34.67 8.96
N LYS A 367 13.21 34.91 10.20
CA LYS A 367 12.71 35.96 11.10
C LYS A 367 12.51 37.30 10.34
N LYS A 368 11.29 37.84 10.37
CA LYS A 368 11.07 39.29 10.38
C LYS A 368 10.19 39.64 11.57
N LYS A 369 10.78 40.39 12.51
CA LYS A 369 10.12 41.04 13.64
C LYS A 369 9.11 42.07 13.12
N GLY A 370 7.93 42.14 13.73
CA GLY A 370 6.97 43.23 13.52
C GLY A 370 5.70 43.11 14.37
N LYS A 371 5.73 43.76 15.55
CA LYS A 371 4.66 44.31 16.42
C LYS A 371 3.25 43.68 16.47
N LYS A 372 2.86 43.34 17.71
CA LYS A 372 1.47 43.21 18.24
C LYS A 372 0.60 44.43 17.94
N VAL A 373 -0.68 44.20 17.64
CA VAL A 373 -1.84 44.90 18.25
C VAL A 373 -3.01 43.90 18.34
N ASP A 374 -3.66 43.88 19.49
CA ASP A 374 -4.83 43.06 19.87
C ASP A 374 -6.13 43.49 19.15
N LYS A 375 -7.04 42.52 18.94
CA LYS A 375 -8.49 42.72 19.15
C LYS A 375 -9.22 41.38 19.23
N ALA A 376 -10.09 41.31 20.23
CA ALA A 376 -10.95 40.19 20.61
C ALA A 376 -12.29 40.17 19.83
N GLU A 377 -13.12 39.17 20.17
CA GLU A 377 -14.52 38.89 19.78
C GLU A 377 -14.65 38.15 18.44
N GLU A 378 -15.44 37.09 18.27
CA GLU A 378 -16.65 36.68 19.01
C GLU A 378 -16.97 35.20 18.75
N SER A 379 -17.59 34.57 19.74
CA SER A 379 -18.15 33.22 19.79
C SER A 379 -19.56 33.16 19.19
N THR A 380 -19.90 32.10 18.47
CA THR A 380 -21.27 31.52 18.39
C THR A 380 -21.11 30.03 18.08
N GLU A 381 -21.28 29.18 19.10
CA GLU A 381 -22.49 28.40 19.39
C GLU A 381 -22.68 27.20 18.46
N ALA A 382 -22.33 26.03 18.98
CA ALA A 382 -22.65 24.71 18.47
C ALA A 382 -23.42 23.98 19.57
N GLU A 383 -24.61 23.45 19.25
CA GLU A 383 -25.32 22.35 19.94
C GLU A 383 -26.54 21.94 19.07
N PRO A 384 -27.19 20.78 19.27
CA PRO A 384 -26.64 19.43 19.20
C PRO A 384 -27.45 18.53 18.21
N MET A 385 -26.87 17.39 17.82
CA MET A 385 -27.58 16.33 17.12
C MET A 385 -28.43 15.54 18.11
N ASP A 386 -29.72 15.44 17.84
CA ASP A 386 -30.60 14.46 18.48
C ASP A 386 -30.93 13.34 17.49
N ALA A 387 -30.83 12.12 17.99
CA ALA A 387 -31.09 10.89 17.27
C ALA A 387 -32.54 10.49 17.48
N THR A 388 -33.19 9.92 16.46
CA THR A 388 -34.02 8.72 16.63
C THR A 388 -34.57 8.20 15.29
N SER A 389 -34.28 6.92 15.03
CA SER A 389 -35.25 5.83 14.83
C SER A 389 -34.95 4.92 13.63
N ASN A 390 -34.56 3.70 14.02
CA ASN A 390 -34.73 2.38 13.39
C ASN A 390 -35.33 2.28 11.98
N GLY A 391 -34.58 1.57 11.14
CA GLY A 391 -35.10 0.81 10.00
C GLY A 391 -34.00 -0.11 9.47
N ALA A 392 -34.29 -1.39 9.33
CA ALA A 392 -33.37 -2.36 8.72
C ALA A 392 -33.06 -1.97 7.25
N ALA A 393 -31.79 -1.80 6.84
CA ALA A 393 -31.32 -1.91 5.44
C ALA A 393 -29.85 -1.48 5.19
N SER A 394 -29.28 -2.07 4.13
CA SER A 394 -28.25 -1.62 3.15
C SER A 394 -26.80 -1.24 3.52
N GLN A 395 -25.91 -1.69 2.62
CA GLN A 395 -24.51 -1.31 2.47
C GLN A 395 -24.42 0.16 2.03
N ASP A 396 -24.35 1.10 2.97
CA ASP A 396 -24.35 2.52 2.62
C ASP A 396 -22.94 3.08 2.41
N CYS A 397 -22.80 3.98 1.41
CA CYS A 397 -21.62 4.78 1.13
C CYS A 397 -21.11 5.56 2.34
N VAL A 398 -19.78 5.70 2.44
CA VAL A 398 -19.13 6.50 3.48
C VAL A 398 -19.60 7.96 3.45
N ALA A 399 -20.17 8.43 4.56
CA ALA A 399 -20.78 9.76 4.67
C ALA A 399 -19.84 10.94 4.30
N ALA A 400 -18.54 10.80 4.54
CA ALA A 400 -17.55 11.80 4.13
C ALA A 400 -17.40 11.88 2.60
N GLU A 401 -17.38 10.73 1.93
CA GLU A 401 -17.27 10.61 0.48
C GLU A 401 -18.55 11.09 -0.21
N ARG A 402 -19.72 10.74 0.35
CA ARG A 402 -21.01 11.31 -0.05
C ARG A 402 -21.00 12.83 -0.01
N ARG A 403 -20.58 13.44 1.12
CA ARG A 403 -20.48 14.91 1.24
C ARG A 403 -19.50 15.50 0.23
N ALA A 404 -18.38 14.81 -0.02
CA ALA A 404 -17.39 15.23 -1.00
C ALA A 404 -17.95 15.22 -2.44
N LEU A 405 -18.71 14.18 -2.79
CA LEU A 405 -19.40 14.06 -4.07
C LEU A 405 -20.51 15.11 -4.24
N LEU A 406 -21.29 15.42 -3.20
CA LEU A 406 -22.27 16.52 -3.26
C LEU A 406 -21.60 17.88 -3.42
N SER A 407 -20.50 18.12 -2.70
CA SER A 407 -19.68 19.33 -2.89
C SER A 407 -19.10 19.41 -4.30
N PHE A 408 -18.72 18.26 -4.87
CA PHE A 408 -18.28 18.15 -6.25
C PHE A 408 -19.41 18.47 -7.23
N LYS A 409 -20.59 17.86 -7.07
CA LYS A 409 -21.80 18.13 -7.86
C LYS A 409 -22.17 19.61 -7.85
N ASN A 410 -22.12 20.26 -6.69
CA ASN A 410 -22.43 21.69 -6.55
C ASN A 410 -21.46 22.62 -7.32
N GLY A 411 -20.24 22.15 -7.58
CA GLY A 411 -19.28 22.87 -8.43
C GLY A 411 -19.56 22.74 -9.92
N LEU A 412 -20.35 21.74 -10.33
CA LEU A 412 -20.63 21.43 -11.72
C LEU A 412 -21.87 22.15 -12.24
N LYS A 413 -21.88 22.39 -13.56
CA LYS A 413 -23.09 22.73 -14.31
C LYS A 413 -23.57 21.47 -15.01
N ASP A 414 -24.80 21.07 -14.74
CA ASP A 414 -25.40 19.85 -15.27
C ASP A 414 -26.72 20.17 -16.01
N PRO A 415 -26.65 20.68 -17.26
CA PRO A 415 -27.82 21.15 -18.00
C PRO A 415 -28.82 20.04 -18.33
N SER A 416 -28.36 18.78 -18.42
CA SER A 416 -29.20 17.61 -18.72
C SER A 416 -29.55 16.79 -17.48
N ASN A 417 -29.23 17.29 -16.28
CA ASN A 417 -29.56 16.66 -15.01
C ASN A 417 -29.08 15.20 -14.91
N ARG A 418 -27.89 14.90 -15.47
CA ARG A 418 -27.27 13.56 -15.45
C ARG A 418 -26.99 13.08 -14.02
N LEU A 419 -26.72 14.00 -13.12
CA LEU A 419 -26.43 13.77 -11.70
C LEU A 419 -27.70 13.82 -10.83
N ALA A 420 -28.90 13.73 -11.42
CA ALA A 420 -30.17 13.76 -10.69
C ALA A 420 -30.28 12.66 -9.61
N SER A 421 -29.66 11.50 -9.83
CA SER A 421 -29.64 10.40 -8.84
C SER A 421 -28.86 10.74 -7.56
N TRP A 422 -28.00 11.76 -7.59
CA TRP A 422 -27.13 12.12 -6.47
C TRP A 422 -27.89 12.92 -5.41
N GLN A 423 -28.76 12.23 -4.67
CA GLN A 423 -29.63 12.82 -3.66
C GLN A 423 -29.98 11.86 -2.51
N THR A 424 -29.87 10.55 -2.73
CA THR A 424 -30.16 9.53 -1.70
C THR A 424 -29.09 9.50 -0.59
N GLU A 425 -29.37 8.77 0.49
CA GLU A 425 -28.41 8.56 1.58
C GLU A 425 -27.22 7.70 1.12
N ASP A 426 -27.47 6.61 0.39
CA ASP A 426 -26.40 5.80 -0.18
C ASP A 426 -25.90 6.38 -1.51
N CYS A 427 -24.65 6.85 -1.51
CA CYS A 427 -23.99 7.35 -2.71
C CYS A 427 -23.56 6.24 -3.68
N CYS A 428 -23.52 4.98 -3.25
CA CYS A 428 -23.16 3.84 -4.09
C CYS A 428 -24.28 3.46 -5.07
N GLU A 429 -25.52 3.86 -4.79
CA GLU A 429 -26.65 3.75 -5.72
C GLU A 429 -26.67 4.87 -6.77
N TRP A 430 -25.82 5.89 -6.62
CA TRP A 430 -25.80 7.01 -7.54
C TRP A 430 -25.27 6.57 -8.90
N LYS A 431 -25.95 6.99 -9.97
CA LYS A 431 -25.44 6.78 -11.33
C LYS A 431 -24.02 7.34 -11.41
N TYR A 432 -23.14 6.58 -12.05
CA TYR A 432 -21.74 6.92 -12.29
C TYR A 432 -20.81 6.81 -11.08
N VAL A 433 -21.33 6.49 -9.90
CA VAL A 433 -20.52 6.21 -8.70
C VAL A 433 -20.47 4.70 -8.51
N HIS A 434 -19.28 4.18 -8.29
CA HIS A 434 -19.05 2.77 -8.04
C HIS A 434 -18.21 2.63 -6.78
N CYS A 435 -18.79 1.95 -5.79
CA CYS A 435 -18.12 1.67 -4.54
C CYS A 435 -17.55 0.26 -4.52
N ASN A 436 -16.56 0.05 -3.67
CA ASN A 436 -16.13 -1.27 -3.28
C ASN A 436 -17.29 -2.02 -2.60
N ASN A 437 -17.62 -3.21 -3.09
CA ASN A 437 -18.73 -4.02 -2.59
C ASN A 437 -18.57 -4.49 -1.13
N ILE A 438 -17.39 -4.29 -0.52
CA ILE A 438 -17.09 -4.71 0.85
C ILE A 438 -16.93 -3.48 1.76
N SER A 439 -16.12 -2.50 1.35
CA SER A 439 -15.80 -1.35 2.20
C SER A 439 -16.73 -0.15 2.03
N GLY A 440 -17.58 -0.13 1.00
CA GLY A 440 -18.46 1.01 0.71
C GLY A 440 -17.73 2.27 0.24
N HIS A 441 -16.41 2.21 0.05
CA HIS A 441 -15.61 3.33 -0.46
C HIS A 441 -15.75 3.51 -1.97
N VAL A 442 -15.82 4.75 -2.43
CA VAL A 442 -15.88 5.09 -3.86
C VAL A 442 -14.52 4.82 -4.52
N GLU A 443 -14.46 3.77 -5.33
CA GLU A 443 -13.26 3.37 -6.07
C GLU A 443 -13.28 3.87 -7.53
N LYS A 444 -14.48 4.05 -8.10
CA LYS A 444 -14.64 4.46 -9.49
C LYS A 444 -15.71 5.55 -9.64
N LEU A 445 -15.34 6.63 -10.33
CA LEU A 445 -16.22 7.72 -10.72
C LEU A 445 -16.20 7.88 -12.25
N ASP A 446 -17.29 7.48 -12.89
CA ASP A 446 -17.40 7.35 -14.35
C ASP A 446 -18.39 8.35 -14.95
N LEU A 447 -17.95 9.60 -15.07
CA LEU A 447 -18.78 10.71 -15.54
C LEU A 447 -18.65 10.93 -17.04
N ARG A 448 -18.20 9.93 -17.79
CA ARG A 448 -18.10 9.99 -19.24
C ARG A 448 -19.43 10.43 -19.85
N ASN A 449 -19.40 11.41 -20.75
CA ASN A 449 -20.62 11.83 -21.45
C ASN A 449 -21.10 10.68 -22.36
N PRO A 450 -22.35 10.23 -22.19
CA PRO A 450 -22.87 9.09 -22.95
C PRO A 450 -23.27 9.44 -24.39
N LEU A 451 -23.34 10.74 -24.77
CA LEU A 451 -23.77 11.16 -26.10
C LEU A 451 -22.60 11.31 -27.07
N ASP A 452 -22.85 10.91 -28.32
CA ASP A 452 -21.93 11.02 -29.45
C ASP A 452 -21.78 12.48 -29.93
N TYR A 453 -20.71 12.77 -30.68
CA TYR A 453 -20.21 14.15 -30.94
C TYR A 453 -21.24 15.17 -31.47
N ASP A 454 -22.30 14.74 -32.17
CA ASP A 454 -23.20 15.64 -32.90
C ASP A 454 -24.31 16.30 -32.05
N THR A 455 -24.57 15.85 -30.81
CA THR A 455 -25.67 16.39 -29.94
C THR A 455 -25.17 16.90 -28.57
N TYR A 456 -23.88 17.17 -28.49
CA TYR A 456 -23.07 17.11 -27.28
C TYR A 456 -23.19 18.30 -26.30
N GLU A 457 -23.42 19.52 -26.79
CA GLU A 457 -23.32 20.73 -25.93
C GLU A 457 -24.44 20.83 -24.89
N GLY A 458 -25.60 20.22 -25.14
CA GLY A 458 -26.75 20.25 -24.23
C GLY A 458 -26.62 19.36 -23.00
N ALA A 459 -25.77 18.31 -23.05
CA ALA A 459 -25.66 17.29 -22.00
C ALA A 459 -24.29 17.16 -21.35
N ALA A 460 -23.29 17.90 -21.82
CA ALA A 460 -21.96 17.92 -21.23
C ALA A 460 -21.99 18.55 -19.83
N LEU A 461 -21.37 17.88 -18.85
CA LEU A 461 -21.10 18.51 -17.56
C LEU A 461 -20.09 19.64 -17.77
N GLY A 462 -20.25 20.75 -17.06
CA GLY A 462 -19.32 21.87 -17.09
C GLY A 462 -19.13 22.47 -15.71
N GLY A 463 -18.75 23.74 -15.65
CA GLY A 463 -18.49 24.42 -14.36
C GLY A 463 -17.07 24.18 -13.86
N LYS A 464 -16.90 24.04 -12.55
CA LYS A 464 -15.59 23.91 -11.91
C LYS A 464 -15.46 22.55 -11.23
N VAL A 465 -14.40 21.82 -11.57
CA VAL A 465 -14.02 20.60 -10.87
C VAL A 465 -13.55 20.95 -9.45
N ASN A 466 -14.30 20.53 -8.44
CA ASN A 466 -14.06 20.89 -7.04
C ASN A 466 -12.95 20.01 -6.42
N PRO A 467 -12.02 20.58 -5.62
CA PRO A 467 -11.03 19.81 -4.86
C PRO A 467 -11.60 18.82 -3.82
N SER A 468 -12.91 18.84 -3.55
CA SER A 468 -13.54 17.85 -2.67
C SER A 468 -13.29 16.41 -3.09
N LEU A 469 -13.00 16.14 -4.37
CA LEU A 469 -12.56 14.81 -4.84
C LEU A 469 -11.33 14.27 -4.11
N LEU A 470 -10.52 15.14 -3.48
CA LEU A 470 -9.39 14.71 -2.65
C LEU A 470 -9.82 13.88 -1.45
N GLU A 471 -11.08 13.94 -1.00
CA GLU A 471 -11.60 13.12 0.09
C GLU A 471 -11.87 11.67 -0.34
N LEU A 472 -11.95 11.38 -1.64
CA LEU A 472 -12.09 10.03 -2.17
C LEU A 472 -10.72 9.34 -2.19
N LYS A 473 -10.25 8.92 -1.01
CA LYS A 473 -8.87 8.41 -0.83
C LYS A 473 -8.58 7.11 -1.56
N TYR A 474 -9.62 6.37 -1.93
CA TYR A 474 -9.55 5.07 -2.60
C TYR A 474 -9.91 5.15 -4.09
N LEU A 475 -10.08 6.35 -4.65
CA LEU A 475 -10.45 6.52 -6.04
C LEU A 475 -9.32 6.02 -6.96
N GLU A 476 -9.56 4.90 -7.63
CA GLU A 476 -8.65 4.28 -8.59
C GLU A 476 -8.99 4.68 -10.05
N TYR A 477 -10.24 5.03 -10.32
CA TYR A 477 -10.73 5.36 -11.65
C TYR A 477 -11.51 6.68 -11.67
N LEU A 478 -11.07 7.61 -12.52
CA LEU A 478 -11.78 8.85 -12.79
C LEU A 478 -11.91 9.07 -14.30
N ASP A 479 -13.14 9.08 -14.80
CA ASP A 479 -13.45 9.42 -16.18
C ASP A 479 -14.32 10.68 -16.24
N LEU A 480 -13.76 11.75 -16.79
CA LEU A 480 -14.47 13.00 -17.08
C LEU A 480 -14.63 13.22 -18.59
N SER A 481 -14.33 12.21 -19.40
CA SER A 481 -14.29 12.34 -20.85
C SER A 481 -15.65 12.76 -21.39
N GLY A 482 -15.65 13.50 -22.48
CA GLY A 482 -16.94 13.87 -23.07
C GLY A 482 -17.61 15.11 -22.41
N ASN A 483 -16.99 15.76 -21.42
CA ASN A 483 -17.59 16.90 -20.71
C ASN A 483 -16.99 18.25 -21.16
N CYS A 484 -17.59 19.39 -20.85
CA CYS A 484 -17.14 20.70 -21.35
C CYS A 484 -16.91 21.72 -20.24
N PHE A 485 -15.65 21.85 -19.81
CA PHE A 485 -15.22 22.81 -18.79
C PHE A 485 -14.77 24.16 -19.37
N ARG A 486 -15.15 24.44 -20.64
CA ARG A 486 -15.09 25.76 -21.32
C ARG A 486 -13.75 26.52 -21.18
N GLY A 487 -12.64 25.85 -21.45
CA GLY A 487 -11.30 26.44 -21.44
C GLY A 487 -10.74 26.69 -20.03
N SER A 488 -11.39 26.19 -18.97
CA SER A 488 -10.86 26.31 -17.62
C SER A 488 -9.52 25.59 -17.49
N GLN A 489 -8.69 26.05 -16.54
CA GLN A 489 -7.41 25.41 -16.29
C GLN A 489 -7.62 24.03 -15.64
N MET A 490 -6.88 23.03 -16.13
CA MET A 490 -6.89 21.70 -15.53
C MET A 490 -6.46 21.76 -14.05
N PRO A 491 -7.24 21.17 -13.12
CA PRO A 491 -6.94 21.26 -11.70
C PRO A 491 -5.63 20.57 -11.30
N MET A 492 -4.74 21.31 -10.64
CA MET A 492 -3.46 20.78 -10.14
C MET A 492 -3.63 19.64 -9.12
N PHE A 493 -4.76 19.59 -8.41
CA PHE A 493 -5.00 18.60 -7.36
C PHE A 493 -5.20 17.18 -7.89
N PHE A 494 -5.42 16.98 -9.20
CA PHE A 494 -5.45 15.63 -9.78
C PHE A 494 -4.16 14.86 -9.47
N GLY A 495 -3.02 15.55 -9.40
CA GLY A 495 -1.73 15.00 -8.97
C GLY A 495 -1.63 14.57 -7.50
N SER A 496 -2.68 14.73 -6.70
CA SER A 496 -2.72 14.31 -5.29
C SER A 496 -3.59 13.06 -5.07
N LEU A 497 -4.26 12.57 -6.11
CA LEU A 497 -5.11 11.37 -6.06
C LEU A 497 -4.27 10.11 -6.27
N ASN A 498 -3.39 9.81 -5.30
CA ASN A 498 -2.29 8.85 -5.46
C ASN A 498 -2.70 7.37 -5.66
N GLN A 499 -3.98 7.04 -5.48
CA GLN A 499 -4.52 5.70 -5.78
C GLN A 499 -5.01 5.57 -7.23
N LEU A 500 -5.06 6.66 -8.01
CA LEU A 500 -5.52 6.61 -9.40
C LEU A 500 -4.63 5.67 -10.24
N ARG A 501 -5.31 4.76 -10.91
CA ARG A 501 -4.79 3.86 -11.95
C ARG A 501 -5.28 4.29 -13.33
N HIS A 502 -6.46 4.91 -13.41
CA HIS A 502 -7.08 5.33 -14.65
C HIS A 502 -7.58 6.77 -14.56
N LEU A 503 -7.06 7.63 -15.43
CA LEU A 503 -7.49 9.03 -15.55
C LEU A 503 -7.81 9.35 -17.00
N TYR A 504 -9.10 9.54 -17.29
CA TYR A 504 -9.59 9.86 -18.62
C TYR A 504 -10.14 11.29 -18.67
N LEU A 505 -9.47 12.15 -19.45
CA LEU A 505 -9.80 13.57 -19.60
C LEU A 505 -10.03 13.96 -21.07
N SER A 506 -10.34 12.98 -21.93
CA SER A 506 -10.54 13.19 -23.36
C SER A 506 -11.78 14.03 -23.65
N ASP A 507 -11.62 15.06 -24.48
CA ASP A 507 -12.64 16.05 -24.79
C ASP A 507 -13.30 16.62 -23.56
N THR A 508 -12.49 17.20 -22.67
CA THR A 508 -12.95 17.93 -21.49
C THR A 508 -13.05 19.46 -21.72
N CYS A 509 -12.50 19.97 -22.82
CA CYS A 509 -12.28 21.41 -23.07
C CYS A 509 -11.54 22.11 -21.91
N PHE A 510 -10.59 21.44 -21.25
CA PHE A 510 -9.61 22.19 -20.45
C PHE A 510 -8.70 22.99 -21.39
N GLY A 511 -8.16 24.09 -20.90
CA GLY A 511 -7.22 24.94 -21.64
C GLY A 511 -5.97 25.27 -20.82
N GLY A 512 -4.94 25.76 -21.51
CA GLY A 512 -3.71 26.22 -20.90
C GLY A 512 -2.72 25.09 -20.57
N GLN A 513 -1.84 25.35 -19.61
CA GLN A 513 -0.76 24.44 -19.27
C GLN A 513 -1.27 23.20 -18.52
N ILE A 514 -0.87 22.01 -18.98
CA ILE A 514 -1.07 20.75 -18.25
C ILE A 514 -0.28 20.82 -16.93
N PRO A 515 -0.91 20.60 -15.76
CA PRO A 515 -0.25 20.73 -14.47
C PRO A 515 0.80 19.63 -14.29
N PRO A 516 2.09 19.97 -14.06
CA PRO A 516 3.16 19.00 -13.83
C PRO A 516 2.92 18.08 -12.63
N GLN A 517 2.04 18.47 -11.70
CA GLN A 517 1.65 17.66 -10.54
C GLN A 517 1.05 16.31 -10.94
N LEU A 518 0.50 16.16 -12.15
CA LEU A 518 0.06 14.85 -12.65
C LEU A 518 1.18 13.81 -12.61
N GLY A 519 2.44 14.24 -12.74
CA GLY A 519 3.61 13.35 -12.63
C GLY A 519 3.79 12.69 -11.26
N ASN A 520 3.06 13.10 -10.22
CA ASN A 520 3.09 12.46 -8.90
C ASN A 520 2.30 11.14 -8.86
N LEU A 521 1.51 10.82 -9.88
CA LEU A 521 0.63 9.64 -9.92
C LEU A 521 1.41 8.38 -10.34
N SER A 522 2.29 7.89 -9.47
CA SER A 522 3.20 6.77 -9.78
C SER A 522 2.50 5.43 -10.06
N ASN A 523 1.26 5.27 -9.60
CA ASN A 523 0.42 4.08 -9.79
C ASN A 523 -0.47 4.16 -11.05
N LEU A 524 -0.39 5.26 -11.80
CA LEU A 524 -1.24 5.49 -12.96
C LEU A 524 -0.84 4.55 -14.10
N ASN A 525 -1.81 3.81 -14.63
CA ASN A 525 -1.65 2.88 -15.74
C ASN A 525 -2.17 3.48 -17.06
N TYR A 526 -3.25 4.25 -17.01
CA TYR A 526 -3.91 4.86 -18.16
C TYR A 526 -4.08 6.36 -17.95
N LEU A 527 -3.55 7.14 -18.90
CA LEU A 527 -3.73 8.58 -18.94
C LEU A 527 -4.17 9.00 -20.35
N THR A 528 -5.35 9.63 -20.45
CA THR A 528 -5.79 10.28 -21.68
C THR A 528 -6.05 11.76 -21.44
N ILE A 529 -5.35 12.61 -22.20
CA ILE A 529 -5.50 14.05 -22.19
C ILE A 529 -5.58 14.51 -23.64
N THR A 530 -6.79 14.50 -24.18
CA THR A 530 -7.06 14.85 -25.59
C THR A 530 -8.14 15.91 -25.61
N CYS A 531 -8.10 16.85 -26.56
CA CYS A 531 -9.29 17.63 -26.84
C CYS A 531 -9.33 18.08 -28.31
N LEU A 532 -10.25 17.50 -29.08
CA LEU A 532 -10.47 17.87 -30.47
C LEU A 532 -11.17 19.23 -30.57
N ARG A 533 -12.08 19.52 -29.64
CA ARG A 533 -12.92 20.74 -29.66
C ARG A 533 -12.14 22.03 -29.43
N THR A 534 -11.14 21.97 -28.56
CA THR A 534 -10.20 23.06 -28.28
C THR A 534 -8.79 22.62 -28.61
N ALA A 535 -8.62 22.02 -29.80
CA ALA A 535 -7.34 21.49 -30.26
C ALA A 535 -6.23 22.55 -30.08
N LEU A 536 -5.11 22.12 -29.53
CA LEU A 536 -3.92 22.95 -29.25
C LEU A 536 -4.08 24.05 -28.18
N GLU A 537 -5.25 24.19 -27.53
CA GLU A 537 -5.40 25.07 -26.37
C GLU A 537 -4.73 24.48 -25.12
N LEU A 538 -4.77 23.16 -24.97
CA LEU A 538 -3.94 22.46 -23.98
C LEU A 538 -2.51 22.41 -24.49
N ARG A 539 -1.57 22.80 -23.62
CA ARG A 539 -0.15 22.75 -23.93
C ARG A 539 0.66 22.13 -22.81
N SER A 540 1.77 21.49 -23.19
CA SER A 540 2.82 21.10 -22.25
C SER A 540 4.15 21.60 -22.79
N ASP A 541 4.62 22.71 -22.24
CA ASP A 541 5.92 23.28 -22.63
C ASP A 541 7.11 22.33 -22.37
N ASP A 542 6.95 21.35 -21.49
CA ASP A 542 7.96 20.37 -21.11
C ASP A 542 7.28 19.06 -20.67
N LEU A 543 7.87 17.90 -20.98
CA LEU A 543 7.36 16.59 -20.59
C LEU A 543 8.10 15.95 -19.40
N ARG A 544 9.00 16.66 -18.69
CA ARG A 544 9.68 16.13 -17.48
C ARG A 544 8.74 15.43 -16.50
N TRP A 545 7.52 15.96 -16.34
CA TRP A 545 6.54 15.45 -15.40
C TRP A 545 6.08 14.01 -15.69
N ILE A 546 6.02 13.58 -16.96
CA ILE A 546 5.60 12.21 -17.28
C ILE A 546 6.59 11.18 -16.72
N SER A 547 7.85 11.57 -16.50
CA SER A 547 8.88 10.69 -15.94
C SER A 547 8.53 10.11 -14.56
N GLY A 548 7.60 10.73 -13.82
CA GLY A 548 7.12 10.21 -12.53
C GLY A 548 6.04 9.13 -12.64
N LEU A 549 5.46 8.93 -13.84
CA LEU A 549 4.41 7.95 -14.11
C LEU A 549 5.00 6.56 -14.39
N ALA A 550 5.75 6.00 -13.43
CA ALA A 550 6.55 4.78 -13.63
C ALA A 550 5.73 3.53 -14.04
N SER A 551 4.46 3.47 -13.67
CA SER A 551 3.56 2.35 -13.97
C SER A 551 2.74 2.53 -15.26
N LEU A 552 2.93 3.64 -16.00
CA LEU A 552 2.08 4.00 -17.12
C LEU A 552 2.23 3.03 -18.29
N LYS A 553 1.09 2.54 -18.78
CA LYS A 553 0.99 1.61 -19.92
C LYS A 553 0.43 2.30 -21.16
N HIS A 554 -0.56 3.16 -20.97
CA HIS A 554 -1.22 3.89 -22.06
C HIS A 554 -1.13 5.40 -21.82
N LEU A 555 -0.50 6.10 -22.76
CA LEU A 555 -0.42 7.55 -22.80
C LEU A 555 -1.05 8.06 -24.10
N ASN A 556 -2.18 8.76 -23.98
CA ASN A 556 -2.76 9.53 -25.07
C ASN A 556 -2.71 11.02 -24.75
N MET A 557 -1.99 11.78 -25.59
CA MET A 557 -1.96 13.24 -25.56
C MET A 557 -2.19 13.85 -26.95
N ASP A 558 -3.06 13.21 -27.74
CA ASP A 558 -3.42 13.70 -29.07
C ASP A 558 -3.97 15.13 -28.99
N TYR A 559 -3.64 15.95 -30.00
CA TYR A 559 -4.08 17.35 -30.13
C TYR A 559 -3.63 18.28 -28.98
N VAL A 560 -2.71 17.84 -28.12
CA VAL A 560 -2.02 18.72 -27.14
C VAL A 560 -0.87 19.45 -27.83
N ASN A 561 -0.76 20.76 -27.63
CA ASN A 561 0.36 21.54 -28.15
C ASN A 561 1.66 21.20 -27.40
N LEU A 562 2.54 20.46 -28.08
CA LEU A 562 3.87 20.06 -27.61
C LEU A 562 5.00 20.76 -28.38
N SER A 563 4.68 21.84 -29.12
CA SER A 563 5.67 22.57 -29.95
C SER A 563 6.90 23.02 -29.15
N GLN A 564 6.74 23.46 -27.91
CA GLN A 564 7.86 23.87 -27.06
C GLN A 564 8.66 22.69 -26.50
N ALA A 565 7.99 21.59 -26.15
CA ALA A 565 8.63 20.36 -25.66
C ALA A 565 9.40 19.60 -26.76
N SER A 566 9.13 19.92 -28.02
CA SER A 566 9.72 19.26 -29.19
C SER A 566 11.16 19.68 -29.51
N SER A 567 11.69 20.71 -28.84
CA SER A 567 13.06 21.18 -29.05
C SER A 567 14.09 20.06 -28.75
N ASP A 568 14.98 19.81 -29.71
CA ASP A 568 16.06 18.80 -29.64
C ASP A 568 15.61 17.39 -29.18
N ASP A 569 14.42 16.95 -29.57
CA ASP A 569 13.84 15.64 -29.20
C ASP A 569 13.72 15.41 -27.66
N HIS A 570 13.72 16.48 -26.84
CA HIS A 570 13.66 16.38 -25.37
C HIS A 570 12.42 15.63 -24.86
N TRP A 571 11.31 15.72 -25.57
CA TRP A 571 10.09 14.97 -25.25
C TRP A 571 10.37 13.44 -25.19
N LEU A 572 11.20 12.94 -26.11
CA LEU A 572 11.52 11.53 -26.25
C LEU A 572 12.42 11.02 -25.12
N LEU A 573 13.28 11.88 -24.56
CA LEU A 573 14.07 11.56 -23.36
C LEU A 573 13.17 11.22 -22.16
N HIS A 574 12.04 11.91 -22.02
CA HIS A 574 11.11 11.68 -20.92
C HIS A 574 10.19 10.50 -21.17
N VAL A 575 9.73 10.31 -22.41
CA VAL A 575 8.96 9.13 -22.80
C VAL A 575 9.78 7.84 -22.59
N ASN A 576 11.08 7.87 -22.88
CA ASN A 576 12.01 6.75 -22.61
C ASN A 576 12.15 6.34 -21.13
N LYS A 577 11.64 7.13 -20.19
CA LYS A 577 11.61 6.74 -18.76
C LYS A 577 10.38 5.91 -18.39
N LEU A 578 9.40 5.81 -19.30
CA LEU A 578 8.17 5.06 -19.10
C LEU A 578 8.35 3.58 -19.51
N SER A 579 9.21 2.83 -18.82
CA SER A 579 9.57 1.45 -19.21
C SER A 579 8.40 0.45 -19.30
N SER A 580 7.25 0.79 -18.71
CA SER A 580 6.02 -0.01 -18.73
C SER A 580 5.08 0.34 -19.90
N LEU A 581 5.43 1.33 -20.72
CA LEU A 581 4.56 1.88 -21.76
C LEU A 581 4.35 0.86 -22.89
N THR A 582 3.09 0.62 -23.23
CA THR A 582 2.64 -0.28 -24.29
C THR A 582 2.00 0.46 -25.46
N GLU A 583 1.42 1.64 -25.21
CA GLU A 583 0.71 2.45 -26.20
C GLU A 583 1.03 3.94 -26.04
N LEU A 584 1.43 4.58 -27.13
CA LEU A 584 1.76 6.01 -27.20
C LEU A 584 0.97 6.69 -28.33
N HIS A 585 0.17 7.69 -28.00
CA HIS A 585 -0.58 8.50 -28.95
C HIS A 585 -0.23 9.98 -28.78
N LEU A 586 0.35 10.58 -29.82
CA LEU A 586 0.73 12.00 -29.91
C LEU A 586 0.36 12.58 -31.28
N THR A 587 -0.82 12.21 -31.77
CA THR A 587 -1.35 12.69 -33.06
C THR A 587 -1.63 14.18 -33.01
N ASN A 588 -1.28 14.91 -34.07
CA ASN A 588 -1.56 16.35 -34.21
C ASN A 588 -1.07 17.22 -33.04
N SER A 589 0.09 16.90 -32.46
CA SER A 589 0.63 17.57 -31.26
C SER A 589 1.66 18.67 -31.55
N LEU A 590 1.84 19.07 -32.82
CA LEU A 590 2.85 20.04 -33.27
C LEU A 590 4.29 19.65 -32.90
N LEU A 591 4.57 18.36 -32.74
CA LEU A 591 5.94 17.89 -32.56
C LEU A 591 6.73 18.14 -33.85
N GLN A 592 7.95 18.61 -33.73
CA GLN A 592 8.84 18.89 -34.86
C GLN A 592 10.22 18.27 -34.61
N GLY A 593 11.12 18.37 -35.59
CA GLY A 593 12.48 17.84 -35.49
C GLY A 593 12.71 16.62 -36.39
N SER A 594 13.77 15.88 -36.09
CA SER A 594 14.29 14.80 -36.95
C SER A 594 14.28 13.42 -36.29
N LEU A 595 13.71 13.27 -35.08
CA LEU A 595 13.67 12.02 -34.32
C LEU A 595 15.06 11.35 -34.25
N THR A 596 16.02 12.06 -33.68
CA THR A 596 17.43 11.62 -33.63
C THR A 596 17.72 10.67 -32.47
N LEU A 597 16.97 10.78 -31.37
CA LEU A 597 17.08 9.93 -30.17
C LEU A 597 16.29 8.62 -30.31
N SER A 598 16.79 7.53 -29.72
CA SER A 598 16.12 6.24 -29.83
C SER A 598 15.16 5.84 -28.72
N PHE A 599 14.14 5.06 -29.05
CA PHE A 599 13.29 4.38 -28.07
C PHE A 599 14.05 3.18 -27.48
N THR A 600 14.94 3.42 -26.51
CA THR A 600 15.88 2.40 -26.01
C THR A 600 15.33 1.54 -24.88
N ASN A 601 14.40 2.06 -24.08
CA ASN A 601 13.93 1.43 -22.84
C ASN A 601 12.48 0.89 -22.94
N LEU A 602 11.81 1.07 -24.08
CA LEU A 602 10.38 0.81 -24.24
C LEU A 602 10.12 -0.55 -24.90
N THR A 603 10.66 -1.62 -24.32
CA THR A 603 10.64 -2.96 -24.93
C THR A 603 9.25 -3.58 -25.04
N HIS A 604 8.25 -3.04 -24.32
CA HIS A 604 6.86 -3.49 -24.36
C HIS A 604 5.97 -2.63 -25.26
N LEU A 605 6.53 -1.61 -25.91
CA LEU A 605 5.77 -0.68 -26.75
C LEU A 605 5.28 -1.40 -28.00
N SER A 606 3.96 -1.45 -28.14
CA SER A 606 3.25 -2.19 -29.20
C SER A 606 2.50 -1.28 -30.17
N PHE A 607 2.19 -0.06 -29.75
CA PHE A 607 1.45 0.91 -30.56
C PHE A 607 2.10 2.29 -30.45
N ILE A 608 2.38 2.89 -31.60
CA ILE A 608 2.85 4.27 -31.71
C ILE A 608 2.02 5.00 -32.77
N ASP A 609 1.42 6.11 -32.38
CA ASP A 609 0.85 7.08 -33.31
C ASP A 609 1.48 8.46 -33.13
N LEU A 610 2.21 8.89 -34.15
CA LEU A 610 2.82 10.23 -34.27
C LEU A 610 2.30 10.97 -35.52
N SER A 611 1.12 10.59 -36.03
CA SER A 611 0.52 11.18 -37.21
C SER A 611 0.26 12.68 -37.07
N GLY A 612 0.28 13.40 -38.19
CA GLY A 612 -0.12 14.81 -38.22
C GLY A 612 0.79 15.78 -37.46
N ASN A 613 2.08 15.42 -37.32
CA ASN A 613 3.10 16.26 -36.73
C ASN A 613 3.95 16.96 -37.82
N LEU A 614 5.03 17.62 -37.42
CA LEU A 614 5.89 18.45 -38.26
C LEU A 614 7.29 17.84 -38.45
N PHE A 615 7.44 16.52 -38.31
CA PHE A 615 8.73 15.85 -38.47
C PHE A 615 9.20 15.88 -39.93
N GLU A 616 10.43 16.31 -40.18
CA GLU A 616 10.95 16.55 -41.54
C GLU A 616 11.89 15.46 -42.05
N ALA A 617 12.58 14.76 -41.14
CA ALA A 617 13.54 13.72 -41.46
C ALA A 617 13.23 12.43 -40.72
N LEU A 618 13.15 11.32 -41.45
CA LEU A 618 12.95 10.00 -40.89
C LEU A 618 14.32 9.36 -40.65
N VAL A 619 15.01 9.77 -39.58
CA VAL A 619 16.26 9.13 -39.16
C VAL A 619 15.89 7.91 -38.32
N LEU A 620 16.17 6.69 -38.81
CA LEU A 620 15.62 5.42 -38.31
C LEU A 620 16.10 4.92 -36.95
N ASN A 621 17.17 5.50 -36.40
CA ASN A 621 17.72 5.03 -35.12
C ASN A 621 16.66 4.84 -34.01
N PRO A 622 15.50 5.55 -33.99
CA PRO A 622 14.56 5.39 -32.89
C PRO A 622 13.79 4.10 -32.80
N PHE A 623 13.37 3.53 -33.92
CA PHE A 623 12.40 2.44 -33.90
C PHE A 623 13.06 1.05 -33.95
N VAL A 624 14.29 0.95 -34.45
CA VAL A 624 14.98 -0.32 -34.77
C VAL A 624 15.08 -1.32 -33.61
N LYS A 625 14.88 -0.90 -32.35
CA LYS A 625 14.94 -1.77 -31.16
C LYS A 625 13.56 -2.13 -30.57
N LEU A 626 12.47 -1.79 -31.25
CA LEU A 626 11.11 -2.03 -30.76
C LEU A 626 10.57 -3.35 -31.32
N ASP A 627 11.10 -4.46 -30.83
CA ASP A 627 10.75 -5.80 -31.30
C ASP A 627 9.27 -6.16 -31.06
N SER A 628 8.61 -5.49 -30.10
CA SER A 628 7.20 -5.70 -29.75
C SER A 628 6.23 -4.81 -30.53
N LEU A 629 6.72 -3.92 -31.41
CA LEU A 629 5.89 -2.93 -32.10
C LEU A 629 5.00 -3.59 -33.16
N VAL A 630 3.69 -3.37 -33.04
CA VAL A 630 2.65 -3.93 -33.92
C VAL A 630 2.10 -2.87 -34.87
N THR A 631 1.84 -1.65 -34.37
CA THR A 631 1.32 -0.55 -35.19
C THR A 631 2.23 0.67 -35.08
N LEU A 632 2.63 1.19 -36.24
CA LEU A 632 3.37 2.44 -36.38
C LEU A 632 2.66 3.36 -37.36
N ASN A 633 2.05 4.42 -36.84
CA ASN A 633 1.42 5.46 -37.65
C ASN A 633 2.27 6.74 -37.64
N LEU A 634 2.76 7.12 -38.83
CA LEU A 634 3.60 8.29 -39.09
C LEU A 634 3.01 9.14 -40.22
N ASN A 635 1.74 8.93 -40.58
CA ASN A 635 1.12 9.63 -41.68
C ASN A 635 1.01 11.14 -41.42
N LEU A 636 0.72 11.92 -42.46
CA LEU A 636 0.49 13.38 -42.34
C LEU A 636 1.65 14.14 -41.66
N ASN A 637 2.89 13.71 -41.89
CA ASN A 637 4.09 14.41 -41.44
C ASN A 637 4.79 15.12 -42.62
N LYS A 638 5.97 15.67 -42.39
CA LYS A 638 6.79 16.31 -43.43
C LYS A 638 8.00 15.45 -43.83
N PHE A 639 7.96 14.13 -43.60
CA PHE A 639 9.10 13.26 -43.87
C PHE A 639 9.46 13.30 -45.36
N LYS A 640 10.75 13.45 -45.66
CA LYS A 640 11.31 13.46 -47.03
C LYS A 640 12.34 12.35 -47.22
N GLY A 641 12.67 12.06 -48.48
CA GLY A 641 13.62 11.01 -48.86
C GLY A 641 12.94 9.65 -49.05
N SER A 642 13.74 8.59 -49.17
CA SER A 642 13.22 7.24 -49.38
C SER A 642 12.78 6.56 -48.10
N ILE A 643 11.81 5.64 -48.23
CA ILE A 643 11.45 4.73 -47.15
C ILE A 643 12.68 3.86 -46.83
N PRO A 644 13.17 3.85 -45.58
CA PRO A 644 14.40 3.14 -45.31
C PRO A 644 14.22 1.64 -45.01
N ASP A 645 15.17 0.82 -45.48
CA ASP A 645 15.15 -0.65 -45.30
C ASP A 645 15.10 -1.10 -43.83
N ALA A 646 15.65 -0.33 -42.88
CA ALA A 646 15.73 -0.76 -41.47
C ALA A 646 14.37 -0.83 -40.77
N LEU A 647 13.29 -0.27 -41.35
CA LEU A 647 11.93 -0.53 -40.86
C LEU A 647 11.58 -2.02 -40.93
N ALA A 648 12.24 -2.79 -41.81
CA ALA A 648 12.09 -4.24 -41.87
C ALA A 648 12.63 -4.99 -40.65
N ASN A 649 13.40 -4.33 -39.77
CA ASN A 649 13.84 -4.92 -38.51
C ASN A 649 12.70 -5.00 -37.47
N LEU A 650 11.58 -4.30 -37.69
CA LEU A 650 10.39 -4.35 -36.83
C LEU A 650 9.60 -5.64 -37.12
N THR A 651 10.14 -6.78 -36.70
CA THR A 651 9.64 -8.11 -37.09
C THR A 651 8.20 -8.41 -36.65
N SER A 652 7.70 -7.75 -35.61
CA SER A 652 6.32 -7.89 -35.13
C SER A 652 5.33 -6.91 -35.78
N LEU A 653 5.79 -6.01 -36.65
CA LEU A 653 4.97 -4.95 -37.23
C LEU A 653 3.89 -5.53 -38.15
N GLN A 654 2.65 -5.13 -37.91
CA GLN A 654 1.48 -5.53 -38.68
C GLN A 654 0.87 -4.37 -39.46
N GLN A 655 0.99 -3.14 -38.94
CA GLN A 655 0.43 -1.95 -39.57
C GLN A 655 1.47 -0.83 -39.62
N LEU A 656 1.73 -0.33 -40.83
CA LEU A 656 2.62 0.80 -41.10
C LEU A 656 1.90 1.81 -41.98
N ASP A 657 1.63 3.01 -41.44
CA ASP A 657 1.09 4.11 -42.24
C ASP A 657 2.12 5.24 -42.38
N LEU A 658 2.62 5.40 -43.60
CA LEU A 658 3.54 6.48 -44.01
C LEU A 658 2.88 7.47 -44.97
N SER A 659 1.57 7.35 -45.20
CA SER A 659 0.85 8.13 -46.21
C SER A 659 0.87 9.64 -45.90
N ALA A 660 0.59 10.45 -46.92
CA ALA A 660 0.57 11.91 -46.82
C ALA A 660 1.86 12.52 -46.22
N ASN A 661 3.02 11.97 -46.62
CA ASN A 661 4.35 12.53 -46.41
C ASN A 661 4.98 12.97 -47.75
N GLY A 662 6.17 13.57 -47.70
CA GLY A 662 6.98 13.93 -48.87
C GLY A 662 8.01 12.85 -49.25
N LEU A 663 7.71 11.58 -49.02
CA LEU A 663 8.61 10.45 -49.29
C LEU A 663 8.69 10.18 -50.81
N GLU A 664 9.88 9.87 -51.30
CA GLU A 664 10.19 9.68 -52.73
C GLU A 664 10.96 8.36 -52.94
N GLY A 665 10.97 7.83 -54.17
CA GLY A 665 11.67 6.58 -54.49
C GLY A 665 10.83 5.32 -54.30
N PRO A 666 11.42 4.13 -54.49
CA PRO A 666 10.70 2.86 -54.45
C PRO A 666 10.35 2.43 -53.02
N ILE A 667 9.30 1.62 -52.88
CA ILE A 667 9.05 0.87 -51.65
C ILE A 667 10.14 -0.20 -51.52
N PRO A 668 10.82 -0.32 -50.36
CA PRO A 668 11.87 -1.32 -50.16
C PRO A 668 11.38 -2.75 -50.40
N ASP A 669 12.06 -3.48 -51.30
CA ASP A 669 11.75 -4.90 -51.59
C ASP A 669 11.85 -5.78 -50.34
N ILE A 670 12.61 -5.35 -49.33
CA ILE A 670 12.75 -6.07 -48.06
C ILE A 670 11.41 -6.17 -47.29
N PHE A 671 10.46 -5.27 -47.53
CA PHE A 671 9.12 -5.34 -46.91
C PHE A 671 8.34 -6.58 -47.35
N VAL A 672 8.65 -7.14 -48.52
CA VAL A 672 8.08 -8.44 -48.97
C VAL A 672 8.41 -9.57 -48.00
N LYS A 673 9.50 -9.45 -47.22
CA LYS A 673 9.88 -10.45 -46.20
C LYS A 673 9.16 -10.26 -44.86
N MET A 674 8.45 -9.16 -44.65
CA MET A 674 7.67 -8.90 -43.43
C MET A 674 6.31 -9.58 -43.54
N THR A 675 6.24 -10.88 -43.27
CA THR A 675 5.03 -11.69 -43.47
C THR A 675 3.83 -11.26 -42.61
N SER A 676 4.08 -10.52 -41.54
CA SER A 676 3.04 -10.01 -40.63
C SER A 676 2.48 -8.66 -41.04
N LEU A 677 3.14 -7.94 -41.96
CA LEU A 677 2.75 -6.59 -42.39
C LEU A 677 1.58 -6.68 -43.38
N HIS A 678 0.46 -6.01 -43.06
CA HIS A 678 -0.78 -6.03 -43.83
C HIS A 678 -1.01 -4.78 -44.66
#